data_AF-A0A977PV09-F1
#
_entry.id   AF-A0A977PV09-F1
#
_cell.length_a   1.000
_cell.length_b   1.000
_cell.length_c   1.000
_cell.angle_alpha   90.00
_cell.angle_beta   90.00
_cell.angle_gamma   90.00
#
_symmetry.space_group_name_H-M   'P 1'
#
loop_
_entity.id
_entity.type
_entity.pdbx_description
1 polymer ?
#
loop_
_entity_poly.entity_id
_entity_poly.type
_entity_poly.pdbx_seq_one_letter_code
_entity_poly.pdbx_strand_id
1 'polypeptide(L)'
;MESPPVVSEFENLSEGDKTVSTKSSEPSERDQSFTVYRTSLSDQATVDDALGFTPYVTAIAEFLLNPDTEPPLTLSIEGEWGSGKSSFMKQLDKYLREKGQRTVWFNAWRHDKAESVWATFALSFIKQISTPKSWRDWPRILYGYFKLQFLRFNLEKGLFELIKSLPLMLFVVCTTIAIPLILAIYGVQGITELVKATNSQDVLWNRIQAAFKILFTVGGLTLSGTGVIAGIRSLFGNFQKLLNNPKNNLIKYIEAPDYKKQSAFIEEFHEDFGKIVDAYIGEGKVFVFIDDLDRCEHPKAADLMQAINLMIAEDPSVVFILGMDREKVAASLAVKYEQLLTYLPSEIQEIDPEILVQRKLDKGLAYGYSFIEKFVQLPFQVPQPSLTDFDRLFEQLTKSKSPSASTKITPTQRSFWTLPKLTWFKGKNQNLQTSQIPETIEQTTNLTAITQQLVQTEAKFLPTQTQKRLETIKVIFDQDSSTERDAIRMVAPIFDYNPRRIKQFLNLFRLKFYIAYLTGLFDRIEEGEGTMSQEPLTVFQLAKFTAISLKYPLLLLDLELDKSLLSTLYRYDLVGNRKNFDNVKGQGEFSSQEKNRLIYWLGHDKLRALLAYNVQENVKESESNQVSSQFSLANLNVQKLLQVSPQVIRQNQGLVVKNLSSLLAPDLQVVVDQILGQMVEIPGGSFLMGTDEAEVQRLNQKYSIEVFNRELPIHRVTLQKYFLGKYPVTQEQYQAVMGNNPSKFQDNPKNPVEQVSWQDAQAFCQKLRKLTGQDFRLPTEAEWEYACRAGTQTRYYFGDDESQLGDYAWYDENSDSKTHSVGHKKPNDWGLYDTHGNVWEWCEDSWHDSYANKPENIKNNGSIIWSDSNESYHVLRGGSWFINSGYCRSAFRYWYNADGRYISIGFRLVLSSF
;
A
#
# COMPACT_ATOMS: atom_id res chain seq x y z
N MET A 1 25.90 47.80 -21.65
CA MET A 1 27.08 47.66 -22.55
C MET A 1 28.03 46.69 -21.91
N GLU A 2 28.59 45.80 -22.74
CA GLU A 2 29.95 45.22 -22.69
C GLU A 2 30.62 44.82 -21.36
N SER A 3 31.05 43.55 -21.34
CA SER A 3 32.12 42.94 -20.52
C SER A 3 33.53 43.45 -20.95
N PRO A 4 34.68 42.91 -20.46
CA PRO A 4 34.94 42.00 -19.32
C PRO A 4 35.82 42.71 -18.26
N PRO A 5 37.15 42.54 -17.99
CA PRO A 5 38.18 41.52 -18.35
C PRO A 5 38.64 40.66 -17.13
N VAL A 6 39.89 40.18 -17.16
CA VAL A 6 40.62 39.30 -16.20
C VAL A 6 42.09 39.75 -16.15
N VAL A 7 42.76 39.71 -14.98
CA VAL A 7 44.26 39.62 -14.74
C VAL A 7 44.40 39.07 -13.29
N SER A 8 45.09 37.98 -12.91
CA SER A 8 46.56 37.70 -12.79
C SER A 8 47.37 38.82 -12.06
N GLU A 9 48.48 38.63 -11.34
CA GLU A 9 49.40 37.49 -11.07
C GLU A 9 50.41 37.89 -9.94
N PHE A 10 51.28 36.97 -9.47
CA PHE A 10 52.59 37.24 -8.79
C PHE A 10 52.60 37.89 -7.36
N GLU A 11 53.63 37.76 -6.47
CA GLU A 11 54.98 37.14 -6.53
C GLU A 11 55.63 36.88 -5.12
N ASN A 12 56.65 36.00 -5.08
CA ASN A 12 57.90 35.99 -4.25
C ASN A 12 57.88 36.09 -2.69
N LEU A 13 58.40 35.10 -1.93
CA LEU A 13 59.79 34.57 -1.72
C LEU A 13 60.60 35.28 -0.59
N SER A 14 61.04 34.51 0.42
CA SER A 14 62.47 34.40 0.86
C SER A 14 62.65 33.51 2.11
N GLU A 15 63.83 32.91 2.23
CA GLU A 15 64.19 31.90 3.24
C GLU A 15 64.84 32.48 4.51
N GLY A 16 64.89 31.68 5.59
CA GLY A 16 65.66 31.98 6.80
C GLY A 16 65.91 30.73 7.65
N ASP A 17 67.09 30.12 7.50
CA ASP A 17 67.49 28.88 8.17
C ASP A 17 67.91 29.07 9.65
N LYS A 18 67.64 28.05 10.49
CA LYS A 18 68.40 27.70 11.70
C LYS A 18 67.95 26.37 12.33
N THR A 19 68.92 25.50 12.60
CA THR A 19 68.75 24.14 13.16
C THR A 19 68.94 24.09 14.68
N VAL A 20 68.10 23.36 15.44
CA VAL A 20 68.43 22.72 16.75
C VAL A 20 67.51 21.51 17.07
N SER A 21 68.13 20.33 17.19
CA SER A 21 67.93 19.24 18.18
C SER A 21 66.55 18.84 18.78
N THR A 22 66.20 17.57 18.52
CA THR A 22 65.69 16.52 19.45
C THR A 22 64.31 16.55 20.14
N LYS A 23 63.62 15.40 19.91
CA LYS A 23 62.86 14.53 20.85
C LYS A 23 61.34 14.68 21.03
N SER A 24 60.75 13.48 21.14
CA SER A 24 59.49 13.07 21.80
C SER A 24 58.13 13.47 21.21
N SER A 25 57.50 12.44 20.62
CA SER A 25 56.11 12.00 20.85
C SER A 25 54.95 12.97 20.60
N GLU A 26 54.30 12.83 19.44
CA GLU A 26 52.92 12.32 19.32
C GLU A 26 52.65 12.00 17.83
N PRO A 27 52.05 10.83 17.48
CA PRO A 27 51.64 10.58 16.10
C PRO A 27 50.34 11.35 15.83
N SER A 28 50.45 12.51 15.17
CA SER A 28 49.30 13.30 14.75
C SER A 28 48.37 12.50 13.83
N GLU A 29 47.07 12.51 14.13
CA GLU A 29 46.01 11.99 13.24
C GLU A 29 45.93 12.79 11.93
N ARG A 30 46.83 12.49 10.98
CA ARG A 30 46.79 13.06 9.62
C ARG A 30 47.66 12.27 8.63
N ASP A 31 47.22 11.05 8.33
CA ASP A 31 47.24 10.47 6.97
C ASP A 31 46.61 9.07 6.97
N GLN A 32 45.28 9.02 6.91
CA GLN A 32 44.56 7.88 6.35
C GLN A 32 43.93 8.34 5.03
N SER A 33 44.71 8.28 3.96
CA SER A 33 44.22 8.48 2.59
C SER A 33 43.31 7.31 2.21
N PHE A 34 42.03 7.36 2.60
CA PHE A 34 41.03 6.36 2.25
C PHE A 34 40.75 6.39 0.75
N THR A 35 41.54 5.65 -0.03
CA THR A 35 41.24 5.42 -1.45
C THR A 35 40.08 4.42 -1.54
N VAL A 36 38.85 4.93 -1.68
CA VAL A 36 37.63 4.12 -1.77
C VAL A 36 37.55 3.40 -3.12
N TYR A 37 38.31 2.33 -3.29
CA TYR A 37 38.15 1.35 -4.36
C TYR A 37 36.96 0.43 -4.08
N ARG A 38 35.76 1.00 -3.93
CA ARG A 38 34.50 0.25 -3.91
C ARG A 38 33.63 0.71 -5.08
N THR A 39 33.52 -0.14 -6.08
CA THR A 39 32.47 -0.03 -7.11
C THR A 39 31.10 -0.06 -6.45
N SER A 40 30.15 0.72 -6.98
CA SER A 40 28.77 0.82 -6.50
C SER A 40 28.16 -0.53 -6.12
N LEU A 41 27.58 -0.60 -4.93
CA LEU A 41 26.67 -1.69 -4.55
C LEU A 41 25.40 -1.61 -5.40
N SER A 42 24.72 -2.75 -5.57
CA SER A 42 23.53 -2.85 -6.42
C SER A 42 22.29 -3.01 -5.55
N ASP A 43 21.41 -2.01 -5.57
CA ASP A 43 20.11 -2.02 -4.84
C ASP A 43 19.03 -2.90 -5.52
N GLN A 44 19.44 -3.82 -6.40
CA GLN A 44 18.53 -4.75 -7.04
C GLN A 44 18.20 -5.94 -6.14
N ALA A 45 16.91 -6.22 -5.97
CA ALA A 45 16.43 -7.42 -5.28
C ALA A 45 17.12 -8.70 -5.78
N THR A 46 17.55 -9.57 -4.87
CA THR A 46 18.37 -10.76 -5.15
C THR A 46 17.64 -12.07 -4.80
N VAL A 47 18.16 -13.19 -5.33
CA VAL A 47 17.79 -14.57 -4.95
C VAL A 47 18.69 -15.13 -3.86
N ASP A 48 19.74 -14.41 -3.47
CA ASP A 48 20.66 -14.81 -2.41
C ASP A 48 20.05 -14.45 -1.05
N ASP A 49 20.12 -15.37 -0.09
CA ASP A 49 19.57 -15.12 1.24
C ASP A 49 20.61 -14.49 2.17
N ALA A 50 20.63 -13.16 2.18
CA ALA A 50 21.41 -12.36 3.12
C ALA A 50 20.63 -12.03 4.42
N LEU A 51 19.29 -12.17 4.42
CA LEU A 51 18.39 -11.63 5.44
C LEU A 51 17.65 -12.71 6.25
N GLY A 52 17.96 -13.99 6.05
CA GLY A 52 17.35 -15.11 6.78
C GLY A 52 15.96 -15.52 6.29
N PHE A 53 15.60 -15.19 5.06
CA PHE A 53 14.28 -15.47 4.48
C PHE A 53 14.04 -16.95 4.13
N THR A 54 15.09 -17.78 4.01
CA THR A 54 14.99 -19.18 3.56
C THR A 54 13.93 -20.03 4.29
N PRO A 55 13.81 -20.02 5.63
CA PRO A 55 12.81 -20.84 6.33
C PRO A 55 11.37 -20.43 5.99
N TYR A 56 11.13 -19.12 5.86
CA TYR A 56 9.82 -18.54 5.52
C TYR A 56 9.44 -18.81 4.06
N VAL A 57 10.39 -18.61 3.13
CA VAL A 57 10.20 -18.94 1.71
C VAL A 57 9.90 -20.43 1.54
N THR A 58 10.62 -21.30 2.27
CA THR A 58 10.39 -22.75 2.25
C THR A 58 9.01 -23.12 2.80
N ALA A 59 8.60 -22.53 3.93
CA ALA A 59 7.29 -22.77 4.53
C ALA A 59 6.14 -22.40 3.56
N ILE A 60 6.21 -21.22 2.95
CA ILE A 60 5.23 -20.75 1.96
C ILE A 60 5.25 -21.65 0.72
N ALA A 61 6.43 -21.97 0.19
CA ALA A 61 6.53 -22.76 -1.03
C ALA A 61 5.98 -24.18 -0.84
N GLU A 62 6.35 -24.87 0.25
CA GLU A 62 5.86 -26.23 0.53
C GLU A 62 4.35 -26.24 0.87
N PHE A 63 3.83 -25.18 1.51
CA PHE A 63 2.39 -24.98 1.67
C PHE A 63 1.70 -24.87 0.29
N LEU A 64 2.17 -23.99 -0.59
CA LEU A 64 1.60 -23.78 -1.93
C LEU A 64 1.72 -25.01 -2.86
N LEU A 65 2.79 -25.79 -2.71
CA LEU A 65 3.05 -27.03 -3.44
C LEU A 65 2.22 -28.22 -2.95
N ASN A 66 1.63 -28.14 -1.76
CA ASN A 66 0.81 -29.21 -1.20
C ASN A 66 -0.38 -29.53 -2.14
N PRO A 67 -0.64 -30.81 -2.50
CA PRO A 67 -1.81 -31.20 -3.29
C PRO A 67 -3.13 -30.61 -2.75
N ASP A 68 -3.34 -30.65 -1.43
CA ASP A 68 -4.58 -30.22 -0.76
C ASP A 68 -4.77 -28.69 -0.70
N THR A 69 -3.78 -27.92 -1.18
CA THR A 69 -3.88 -26.45 -1.27
C THR A 69 -4.46 -26.08 -2.63
N GLU A 70 -5.78 -26.14 -2.73
CA GLU A 70 -6.52 -25.88 -3.96
C GLU A 70 -6.45 -24.39 -4.38
N PRO A 71 -6.19 -24.09 -5.67
CA PRO A 71 -6.49 -22.78 -6.25
C PRO A 71 -8.02 -22.58 -6.38
N PRO A 72 -8.50 -21.35 -6.65
CA PRO A 72 -7.75 -20.10 -6.77
C PRO A 72 -7.38 -19.54 -5.40
N LEU A 73 -6.14 -19.05 -5.28
CA LEU A 73 -5.57 -18.60 -4.01
C LEU A 73 -4.74 -17.34 -4.17
N THR A 74 -4.90 -16.37 -3.27
CA THR A 74 -4.12 -15.14 -3.23
C THR A 74 -3.31 -15.06 -1.94
N LEU A 75 -2.00 -14.98 -2.12
CA LEU A 75 -0.98 -14.65 -1.13
C LEU A 75 -0.56 -13.20 -1.33
N SER A 76 -0.53 -12.40 -0.27
CA SER A 76 0.19 -11.11 -0.27
C SER A 76 1.51 -11.23 0.49
N ILE A 77 2.55 -10.62 -0.06
CA ILE A 77 3.87 -10.42 0.53
C ILE A 77 3.94 -8.93 0.90
N GLU A 78 3.70 -8.64 2.17
CA GLU A 78 3.44 -7.30 2.71
C GLU A 78 4.68 -6.72 3.41
N GLY A 79 4.81 -5.40 3.39
CA GLY A 79 5.89 -4.68 4.06
C GLY A 79 6.15 -3.29 3.49
N GLU A 80 6.91 -2.48 4.22
CA GLU A 80 7.32 -1.13 3.80
C GLU A 80 8.37 -1.18 2.66
N TRP A 81 8.82 -0.01 2.20
CA TRP A 81 9.97 0.09 1.29
C TRP A 81 11.25 -0.37 2.00
N GLY A 82 12.17 -1.02 1.28
CA GLY A 82 13.41 -1.56 1.86
C GLY A 82 13.28 -2.90 2.61
N SER A 83 12.08 -3.32 3.03
CA SER A 83 11.86 -4.57 3.81
C SER A 83 12.25 -5.90 3.11
N GLY A 84 12.57 -5.87 1.81
CA GLY A 84 13.01 -7.06 1.07
C GLY A 84 11.92 -7.83 0.31
N LYS A 85 10.67 -7.33 0.25
CA LYS A 85 9.53 -7.95 -0.50
C LYS A 85 9.92 -8.57 -1.84
N SER A 86 10.54 -7.79 -2.72
CA SER A 86 10.90 -8.24 -4.08
C SER A 86 12.03 -9.29 -4.08
N SER A 87 12.91 -9.29 -3.08
CA SER A 87 13.92 -10.36 -2.90
C SER A 87 13.25 -11.65 -2.41
N PHE A 88 12.35 -11.55 -1.42
CA PHE A 88 11.55 -12.66 -0.93
C PHE A 88 10.75 -13.34 -2.06
N MET A 89 10.06 -12.54 -2.89
CA MET A 89 9.32 -13.05 -4.04
C MET A 89 10.22 -13.68 -5.11
N LYS A 90 11.44 -13.16 -5.33
CA LYS A 90 12.41 -13.79 -6.24
C LYS A 90 12.93 -15.12 -5.71
N GLN A 91 13.17 -15.25 -4.40
CA GLN A 91 13.52 -16.52 -3.76
C GLN A 91 12.38 -17.54 -3.89
N LEU A 92 11.13 -17.12 -3.68
CA LEU A 92 9.94 -17.96 -3.84
C LEU A 92 9.71 -18.39 -5.30
N ASP A 93 9.84 -17.48 -6.27
CA ASP A 93 9.76 -17.78 -7.71
C ASP A 93 10.85 -18.80 -8.12
N LYS A 94 12.08 -18.64 -7.63
CA LYS A 94 13.18 -19.59 -7.84
C LYS A 94 12.82 -20.98 -7.29
N TYR A 95 12.38 -21.08 -6.04
CA TYR A 95 12.03 -22.36 -5.40
C TYR A 95 10.92 -23.09 -6.15
N LEU A 96 9.85 -22.37 -6.53
CA LEU A 96 8.73 -22.95 -7.28
C LEU A 96 9.16 -23.45 -8.68
N ARG A 97 10.02 -22.69 -9.39
CA ARG A 97 10.58 -23.13 -10.68
C ARG A 97 11.48 -24.36 -10.54
N GLU A 98 12.30 -24.43 -9.51
CA GLU A 98 13.16 -25.59 -9.22
C GLU A 98 12.34 -26.85 -8.94
N LYS A 99 11.14 -26.69 -8.35
CA LYS A 99 10.12 -27.75 -8.17
C LYS A 99 9.26 -28.01 -9.41
N GLY A 100 9.66 -27.49 -10.57
CA GLY A 100 9.01 -27.71 -11.87
C GLY A 100 7.71 -26.93 -12.10
N GLN A 101 7.35 -26.00 -11.21
CA GLN A 101 6.10 -25.24 -11.34
C GLN A 101 6.19 -24.16 -12.40
N ARG A 102 5.02 -23.79 -12.94
CA ARG A 102 4.89 -22.71 -13.92
C ARG A 102 4.70 -21.39 -13.18
N THR A 103 5.61 -20.46 -13.40
CA THR A 103 5.51 -19.12 -12.84
C THR A 103 5.50 -18.04 -13.93
N VAL A 104 4.76 -16.97 -13.65
CA VAL A 104 4.56 -15.75 -14.44
C VAL A 104 4.97 -14.58 -13.56
N TRP A 105 5.75 -13.63 -14.10
CA TRP A 105 6.14 -12.41 -13.37
C TRP A 105 5.61 -11.17 -14.06
N PHE A 106 4.98 -10.28 -13.31
CA PHE A 106 4.51 -8.97 -13.75
C PHE A 106 4.97 -7.91 -12.73
N ASN A 107 5.36 -6.74 -13.22
CA ASN A 107 5.69 -5.59 -12.39
C ASN A 107 4.70 -4.49 -12.78
N ALA A 108 3.82 -4.12 -11.85
CA ALA A 108 2.70 -3.23 -12.14
C ALA A 108 3.20 -1.82 -12.50
N TRP A 109 4.14 -1.30 -11.70
CA TRP A 109 4.71 0.04 -11.86
C TRP A 109 5.38 0.29 -13.21
N ARG A 110 6.07 -0.70 -13.80
CA ARG A 110 6.63 -0.60 -15.17
C ARG A 110 5.59 -0.36 -16.26
N HIS A 111 4.33 -0.66 -15.98
CA HIS A 111 3.20 -0.49 -16.89
C HIS A 111 2.22 0.59 -16.43
N ASP A 112 2.57 1.38 -15.40
CA ASP A 112 1.73 2.43 -14.83
C ASP A 112 1.40 3.55 -15.84
N LYS A 113 2.25 3.77 -16.86
CA LYS A 113 1.97 4.70 -17.97
C LYS A 113 1.02 4.16 -19.05
N ALA A 114 0.57 2.90 -18.95
CA ALA A 114 -0.42 2.35 -19.88
C ALA A 114 -1.84 2.86 -19.52
N GLU A 115 -2.71 2.98 -20.53
CA GLU A 115 -4.12 3.33 -20.31
C GLU A 115 -4.85 2.31 -19.43
N SER A 116 -4.42 1.04 -19.45
CA SER A 116 -4.87 0.01 -18.52
C SER A 116 -3.72 -0.92 -18.11
N VAL A 117 -3.41 -0.92 -16.80
CA VAL A 117 -2.45 -1.84 -16.20
C VAL A 117 -2.97 -3.28 -16.22
N TRP A 118 -4.26 -3.50 -16.00
CA TRP A 118 -4.87 -4.84 -16.00
C TRP A 118 -4.87 -5.49 -17.39
N ALA A 119 -5.11 -4.71 -18.46
CA ALA A 119 -5.03 -5.21 -19.83
C ALA A 119 -3.59 -5.60 -20.19
N THR A 120 -2.62 -4.80 -19.73
CA THR A 120 -1.20 -5.08 -19.90
C THR A 120 -0.75 -6.32 -19.12
N PHE A 121 -1.30 -6.53 -17.92
CA PHE A 121 -1.15 -7.76 -17.15
C PHE A 121 -1.70 -8.97 -17.91
N ALA A 122 -2.93 -8.92 -18.39
CA ALA A 122 -3.57 -10.00 -19.14
C ALA A 122 -2.75 -10.40 -20.38
N LEU A 123 -2.28 -9.42 -21.17
CA LEU A 123 -1.41 -9.67 -22.32
C LEU A 123 -0.07 -10.31 -21.92
N SER A 124 0.53 -9.85 -20.82
CA SER A 124 1.79 -10.41 -20.28
C SER A 124 1.62 -11.84 -19.80
N PHE A 125 0.55 -12.13 -19.05
CA PHE A 125 0.19 -13.47 -18.58
C PHE A 125 0.02 -14.43 -19.76
N ILE A 126 -0.86 -14.09 -20.72
CA ILE A 126 -1.12 -14.92 -21.91
C ILE A 126 0.18 -15.18 -22.68
N LYS A 127 1.03 -14.15 -22.85
CA LYS A 127 2.33 -14.29 -23.52
C LYS A 127 3.26 -15.25 -22.77
N GLN A 128 3.34 -15.16 -21.44
CA GLN A 128 4.24 -15.99 -20.64
C GLN A 128 3.82 -17.46 -20.54
N ILE A 129 2.52 -17.77 -20.57
CA ILE A 129 2.03 -19.17 -20.54
C ILE A 129 2.01 -19.85 -21.91
N SER A 130 1.85 -19.09 -23.00
CA SER A 130 1.79 -19.62 -24.37
C SER A 130 3.14 -19.71 -25.09
N THR A 131 4.20 -19.08 -24.56
CA THR A 131 5.55 -19.14 -25.15
C THR A 131 6.31 -20.39 -24.68
N PRO A 132 6.87 -21.23 -25.58
CA PRO A 132 7.69 -22.37 -25.18
C PRO A 132 8.96 -21.92 -24.47
N LYS A 133 9.17 -22.39 -23.23
CA LYS A 133 10.42 -22.18 -22.48
C LYS A 133 11.48 -23.22 -22.87
N SER A 134 11.07 -24.42 -23.28
CA SER A 134 11.94 -25.48 -23.81
C SER A 134 11.36 -26.10 -25.09
N TRP A 135 12.21 -26.75 -25.89
CA TRP A 135 11.78 -27.55 -27.05
C TRP A 135 10.83 -28.69 -26.67
N ARG A 136 10.88 -29.14 -25.41
CA ARG A 136 9.95 -30.13 -24.84
C ARG A 136 8.53 -29.60 -24.59
N ASP A 137 8.34 -28.28 -24.51
CA ASP A 137 7.01 -27.68 -24.33
C ASP A 137 6.18 -27.61 -25.62
N TRP A 138 6.82 -27.73 -26.78
CA TRP A 138 6.19 -27.51 -28.08
C TRP A 138 4.94 -28.38 -28.35
N PRO A 139 4.95 -29.71 -28.07
CA PRO A 139 3.77 -30.54 -28.24
C PRO A 139 2.60 -30.12 -27.33
N ARG A 140 2.90 -29.72 -26.09
CA ARG A 140 1.89 -29.22 -25.13
C ARG A 140 1.29 -27.90 -25.58
N ILE A 141 2.09 -26.98 -26.13
CA ILE A 141 1.61 -25.68 -26.59
C ILE A 141 0.80 -25.83 -27.88
N LEU A 142 1.16 -26.74 -28.78
CA LEU A 142 0.36 -27.07 -29.96
C LEU A 142 -0.98 -27.72 -29.57
N TYR A 143 -0.96 -28.66 -28.60
CA TYR A 143 -2.17 -29.25 -28.04
C TYR A 143 -3.04 -28.19 -27.34
N GLY A 144 -2.46 -27.33 -26.51
CA GLY A 144 -3.17 -26.26 -25.82
C GLY A 144 -3.76 -25.23 -26.78
N TYR A 145 -3.05 -24.90 -27.86
CA TYR A 145 -3.61 -24.08 -28.94
C TYR A 145 -4.84 -24.75 -29.56
N PHE A 146 -4.77 -26.05 -29.89
CA PHE A 146 -5.91 -26.79 -30.45
C PHE A 146 -7.08 -26.90 -29.46
N LYS A 147 -6.79 -27.25 -28.19
CA LYS A 147 -7.76 -27.33 -27.10
C LYS A 147 -8.47 -25.99 -26.87
N LEU A 148 -7.75 -24.87 -26.92
CA LEU A 148 -8.34 -23.53 -26.81
C LEU A 148 -9.30 -23.22 -27.95
N GLN A 149 -8.96 -23.56 -29.19
CA GLN A 149 -9.87 -23.37 -30.33
C GLN A 149 -11.10 -24.27 -30.23
N PHE A 150 -10.95 -25.48 -29.68
CA PHE A 150 -12.07 -26.39 -29.40
C PHE A 150 -12.99 -25.85 -28.29
N LEU A 151 -12.44 -25.39 -27.16
CA LEU A 151 -13.20 -24.80 -26.04
C LEU A 151 -13.94 -23.50 -26.43
N ARG A 152 -13.46 -22.79 -27.45
CA ARG A 152 -14.12 -21.60 -28.02
C ARG A 152 -15.13 -21.94 -29.12
N PHE A 153 -15.21 -23.19 -29.57
CA PHE A 153 -16.05 -23.57 -30.70
C PHE A 153 -17.51 -23.71 -30.26
N ASN A 154 -18.30 -22.66 -30.48
CA ASN A 154 -19.72 -22.68 -30.17
C ASN A 154 -20.52 -23.41 -31.27
N LEU A 155 -21.00 -24.62 -30.92
CA LEU A 155 -21.68 -25.56 -31.82
C LEU A 155 -22.89 -24.96 -32.55
N GLU A 156 -23.68 -24.11 -31.89
CA GLU A 156 -24.90 -23.53 -32.48
C GLU A 156 -24.62 -22.54 -33.63
N LYS A 157 -23.41 -21.93 -33.65
CA LYS A 157 -23.01 -20.97 -34.70
C LYS A 157 -21.97 -21.53 -35.67
N GLY A 158 -21.12 -22.47 -35.23
CA GLY A 158 -20.00 -22.97 -36.01
C GLY A 158 -20.28 -24.21 -36.88
N LEU A 159 -21.28 -25.03 -36.52
CA LEU A 159 -21.49 -26.34 -37.16
C LEU A 159 -21.76 -26.24 -38.67
N PHE A 160 -22.51 -25.22 -39.12
CA PHE A 160 -22.87 -25.05 -40.53
C PHE A 160 -21.68 -24.69 -41.44
N GLU A 161 -20.74 -23.88 -40.94
CA GLU A 161 -19.50 -23.54 -41.66
C GLU A 161 -18.45 -24.66 -41.57
N LEU A 162 -18.43 -25.43 -40.47
CA LEU A 162 -17.59 -26.62 -40.35
C LEU A 162 -18.05 -27.73 -41.30
N ILE A 163 -19.37 -27.94 -41.46
CA ILE A 163 -19.94 -28.87 -42.45
C ILE A 163 -19.61 -28.43 -43.88
N LYS A 164 -19.68 -27.12 -44.22
CA LYS A 164 -19.28 -26.59 -45.54
C LYS A 164 -17.79 -26.80 -45.84
N SER A 165 -16.92 -26.70 -44.84
CA SER A 165 -15.46 -26.82 -45.01
C SER A 165 -14.93 -28.25 -44.90
N LEU A 166 -15.72 -29.18 -44.35
CA LEU A 166 -15.37 -30.60 -44.20
C LEU A 166 -14.90 -31.28 -45.51
N PRO A 167 -15.57 -31.11 -46.67
CA PRO A 167 -15.14 -31.73 -47.92
C PRO A 167 -13.79 -31.20 -48.40
N LEU A 168 -13.51 -29.92 -48.13
CA LEU A 168 -12.24 -29.27 -48.51
C LEU A 168 -11.10 -29.71 -47.57
N MET A 169 -11.34 -29.85 -46.27
CA MET A 169 -10.37 -30.42 -45.34
C MET A 169 -10.07 -31.89 -45.67
N LEU A 170 -11.08 -32.71 -45.95
CA LEU A 170 -10.90 -34.08 -46.42
C LEU A 170 -10.09 -34.12 -47.73
N PHE A 171 -10.36 -33.23 -48.69
CA PHE A 171 -9.57 -33.13 -49.92
C PHE A 171 -8.10 -32.77 -49.66
N VAL A 172 -7.82 -31.79 -48.77
CA VAL A 172 -6.45 -31.41 -48.40
C VAL A 172 -5.72 -32.54 -47.68
N VAL A 173 -6.36 -33.22 -46.71
CA VAL A 173 -5.76 -34.38 -46.00
C VAL A 173 -5.51 -35.54 -46.97
N CYS A 174 -6.45 -35.83 -47.86
CA CYS A 174 -6.27 -36.86 -48.88
C CYS A 174 -5.12 -36.53 -49.85
N THR A 175 -4.99 -35.28 -50.29
CA THR A 175 -3.94 -34.88 -51.25
C THR A 175 -2.56 -34.68 -50.63
N THR A 176 -2.47 -34.25 -49.36
CA THR A 176 -1.18 -33.96 -48.70
C THR A 176 -0.65 -35.11 -47.84
N ILE A 177 -1.50 -36.00 -47.35
CA ILE A 177 -1.11 -37.11 -46.47
C ILE A 177 -1.46 -38.45 -47.11
N ALA A 178 -2.73 -38.71 -47.43
CA ALA A 178 -3.14 -40.06 -47.87
C ALA A 178 -2.53 -40.47 -49.22
N ILE A 179 -2.59 -39.61 -50.24
CA ILE A 179 -2.04 -39.88 -51.58
C ILE A 179 -0.50 -40.07 -51.54
N PRO A 180 0.29 -39.21 -50.88
CA PRO A 180 1.72 -39.46 -50.69
C PRO A 180 2.04 -40.74 -49.91
N LEU A 181 1.25 -41.07 -48.88
CA LEU A 181 1.44 -42.30 -48.11
C LEU A 181 1.11 -43.56 -48.95
N ILE A 182 0.03 -43.53 -49.73
CA ILE A 182 -0.35 -44.61 -50.65
C ILE A 182 0.70 -44.77 -51.76
N LEU A 183 1.22 -43.67 -52.32
CA LEU A 183 2.33 -43.69 -53.28
C LEU A 183 3.63 -44.25 -52.67
N ALA A 184 3.92 -43.93 -51.41
CA ALA A 184 5.10 -44.43 -50.72
C ALA A 184 5.02 -45.93 -50.38
N ILE A 185 3.83 -46.46 -50.11
CA ILE A 185 3.62 -47.86 -49.72
C ILE A 185 3.36 -48.77 -50.93
N TYR A 186 2.57 -48.33 -51.92
CA TYR A 186 2.10 -49.15 -53.04
C TYR A 186 2.58 -48.69 -54.43
N GLY A 187 3.34 -47.59 -54.51
CA GLY A 187 3.78 -47.00 -55.77
C GLY A 187 2.64 -46.47 -56.63
N VAL A 188 2.97 -46.06 -57.86
CA VAL A 188 2.00 -45.49 -58.82
C VAL A 188 0.87 -46.48 -59.19
N GLN A 189 1.15 -47.79 -59.12
CA GLN A 189 0.21 -48.85 -59.48
C GLN A 189 -0.93 -48.99 -58.45
N GLY A 190 -0.68 -48.73 -57.16
CA GLY A 190 -1.71 -48.82 -56.11
C GLY A 190 -2.89 -47.85 -56.30
N ILE A 191 -2.63 -46.64 -56.84
CA ILE A 191 -3.70 -45.68 -57.15
C ILE A 191 -4.59 -46.20 -58.29
N THR A 192 -4.00 -46.83 -59.31
CA THR A 192 -4.77 -47.33 -60.47
C THR A 192 -5.66 -48.54 -60.15
N GLU A 193 -5.36 -49.32 -59.11
CA GLU A 193 -6.24 -50.39 -58.64
C GLU A 193 -7.35 -49.86 -57.73
N LEU A 194 -7.05 -48.90 -56.85
CA LEU A 194 -8.06 -48.28 -55.97
C LEU A 194 -9.20 -47.63 -56.77
N VAL A 195 -8.87 -47.01 -57.91
CA VAL A 195 -9.85 -46.41 -58.84
C VAL A 195 -10.68 -47.47 -59.59
N LYS A 196 -10.12 -48.67 -59.85
CA LYS A 196 -10.84 -49.77 -60.51
C LYS A 196 -11.75 -50.55 -59.56
N ALA A 197 -11.44 -50.58 -58.27
CA ALA A 197 -12.20 -51.32 -57.26
C ALA A 197 -13.60 -50.74 -56.97
N THR A 198 -13.86 -49.47 -57.30
CA THR A 198 -15.12 -48.76 -57.02
C THR A 198 -16.11 -48.72 -58.20
N ASN A 199 -16.34 -49.88 -58.84
CA ASN A 199 -17.33 -50.03 -59.93
C ASN A 199 -18.52 -50.94 -59.52
N SER A 200 -19.13 -50.65 -58.37
CA SER A 200 -20.45 -51.18 -57.99
C SER A 200 -21.53 -50.10 -58.11
N GLN A 201 -22.71 -50.47 -58.61
CA GLN A 201 -23.78 -49.55 -58.98
C GLN A 201 -24.28 -48.71 -57.79
N ASP A 202 -24.00 -47.40 -57.80
CA ASP A 202 -24.71 -46.45 -56.94
C ASP A 202 -24.88 -45.08 -57.62
N VAL A 203 -26.11 -44.57 -57.63
CA VAL A 203 -26.48 -43.29 -58.26
C VAL A 203 -25.74 -42.10 -57.60
N LEU A 204 -25.38 -42.26 -56.33
CA LEU A 204 -24.59 -41.29 -55.56
C LEU A 204 -23.17 -41.12 -56.12
N TRP A 205 -22.50 -42.22 -56.48
CA TRP A 205 -21.12 -42.20 -56.98
C TRP A 205 -20.99 -41.56 -58.35
N ASN A 206 -21.96 -41.73 -59.25
CA ASN A 206 -21.96 -41.04 -60.54
C ASN A 206 -22.11 -39.51 -60.39
N ARG A 207 -22.86 -39.03 -59.38
CA ARG A 207 -22.93 -37.59 -59.06
C ARG A 207 -21.63 -37.07 -58.46
N ILE A 208 -20.97 -37.85 -57.62
CA ILE A 208 -19.64 -37.53 -57.07
C ILE A 208 -18.58 -37.50 -58.19
N GLN A 209 -18.56 -38.47 -59.10
CA GLN A 209 -17.67 -38.45 -60.27
C GLN A 209 -17.95 -37.28 -61.21
N ALA A 210 -19.21 -36.87 -61.39
CA ALA A 210 -19.55 -35.67 -62.17
C ALA A 210 -19.00 -34.40 -61.51
N ALA A 211 -19.13 -34.26 -60.18
CA ALA A 211 -18.55 -33.14 -59.43
C ALA A 211 -17.01 -33.14 -59.50
N PHE A 212 -16.36 -34.29 -59.35
CA PHE A 212 -14.91 -34.42 -59.53
C PHE A 212 -14.44 -34.10 -60.96
N LYS A 213 -15.18 -34.54 -61.98
CA LYS A 213 -14.90 -34.17 -63.37
C LYS A 213 -15.01 -32.67 -63.59
N ILE A 214 -16.06 -32.02 -63.08
CA ILE A 214 -16.22 -30.55 -63.19
C ILE A 214 -15.07 -29.82 -62.48
N LEU A 215 -14.67 -30.27 -61.28
CA LEU A 215 -13.51 -29.71 -60.56
C LEU A 215 -12.20 -29.84 -61.35
N PHE A 216 -11.99 -30.93 -62.08
CA PHE A 216 -10.78 -31.15 -62.89
C PHE A 216 -10.84 -30.57 -64.32
N THR A 217 -12.01 -30.46 -64.95
CA THR A 217 -12.13 -29.86 -66.30
C THR A 217 -12.22 -28.34 -66.25
N VAL A 218 -12.87 -27.75 -65.24
CA VAL A 218 -12.82 -26.30 -65.00
C VAL A 218 -11.46 -25.88 -64.39
N GLY A 219 -10.83 -26.77 -63.61
CA GLY A 219 -9.45 -26.61 -63.13
C GLY A 219 -8.35 -26.88 -64.18
N GLY A 220 -8.70 -27.27 -65.41
CA GLY A 220 -7.75 -27.76 -66.41
C GLY A 220 -6.95 -26.70 -67.19
N LEU A 221 -7.25 -25.41 -67.03
CA LEU A 221 -6.70 -24.34 -67.90
C LEU A 221 -6.11 -23.11 -67.20
N THR A 222 -6.00 -23.09 -65.87
CA THR A 222 -5.31 -22.01 -65.14
C THR A 222 -4.29 -22.51 -64.11
N LEU A 223 -3.45 -23.47 -64.53
CA LEU A 223 -2.19 -23.80 -63.86
C LEU A 223 -1.16 -22.65 -63.98
N SER A 224 -1.46 -21.53 -63.35
CA SER A 224 -0.43 -20.63 -62.82
C SER A 224 -0.43 -20.82 -61.29
N GLY A 225 0.73 -21.17 -60.72
CA GLY A 225 0.85 -21.56 -59.31
C GLY A 225 0.40 -20.48 -58.30
N THR A 226 0.21 -19.25 -58.78
CA THR A 226 -0.38 -18.13 -58.04
C THR A 226 -1.82 -18.39 -57.59
N GLY A 227 -2.66 -19.08 -58.37
CA GLY A 227 -4.08 -19.25 -58.06
C GLY A 227 -4.35 -20.12 -56.83
N VAL A 228 -3.72 -21.29 -56.76
CA VAL A 228 -3.84 -22.22 -55.62
C VAL A 228 -3.15 -21.63 -54.38
N ILE A 229 -1.99 -20.98 -54.53
CA ILE A 229 -1.32 -20.30 -53.43
C ILE A 229 -2.15 -19.11 -52.93
N ALA A 230 -2.79 -18.33 -53.80
CA ALA A 230 -3.68 -17.23 -53.41
C ALA A 230 -4.95 -17.74 -52.73
N GLY A 231 -5.55 -18.82 -53.21
CA GLY A 231 -6.69 -19.48 -52.57
C GLY A 231 -6.36 -19.99 -51.18
N ILE A 232 -5.26 -20.74 -51.04
CA ILE A 232 -4.77 -21.22 -49.73
C ILE A 232 -4.39 -20.05 -48.82
N ARG A 233 -3.73 -19.00 -49.32
CA ARG A 233 -3.31 -17.82 -48.53
C ARG A 233 -4.48 -16.92 -48.14
N SER A 234 -5.52 -16.82 -48.96
CA SER A 234 -6.79 -16.14 -48.65
C SER A 234 -7.59 -16.90 -47.60
N LEU A 235 -7.68 -18.23 -47.73
CA LEU A 235 -8.30 -19.10 -46.73
C LEU A 235 -7.50 -19.14 -45.42
N PHE A 236 -6.17 -19.18 -45.46
CA PHE A 236 -5.33 -19.00 -44.27
C PHE A 236 -5.53 -17.63 -43.66
N GLY A 237 -5.65 -16.56 -44.46
CA GLY A 237 -5.93 -15.21 -43.96
C GLY A 237 -7.29 -15.07 -43.30
N ASN A 238 -8.33 -15.73 -43.82
CA ASN A 238 -9.68 -15.72 -43.23
C ASN A 238 -9.79 -16.65 -42.02
N PHE A 239 -9.13 -17.81 -42.03
CA PHE A 239 -8.99 -18.68 -40.87
C PHE A 239 -8.19 -17.98 -39.76
N GLN A 240 -7.08 -17.32 -40.10
CA GLN A 240 -6.26 -16.53 -39.18
C GLN A 240 -7.02 -15.31 -38.62
N LYS A 241 -7.96 -14.72 -39.37
CA LYS A 241 -8.92 -13.73 -38.82
C LYS A 241 -9.88 -14.34 -37.80
N LEU A 242 -10.34 -15.57 -38.02
CA LEU A 242 -11.19 -16.30 -37.06
C LEU A 242 -10.43 -16.69 -35.77
N LEU A 243 -9.12 -16.91 -35.87
CA LEU A 243 -8.27 -17.43 -34.79
C LEU A 243 -7.68 -16.35 -33.85
N ASN A 244 -7.80 -15.05 -34.16
CA ASN A 244 -6.99 -13.99 -33.54
C ASN A 244 -7.69 -13.12 -32.46
N ASN A 245 -8.92 -13.46 -32.06
CA ASN A 245 -9.81 -12.49 -31.40
C ASN A 245 -9.39 -11.92 -30.02
N PRO A 246 -8.76 -12.64 -29.06
CA PRO A 246 -8.55 -12.07 -27.72
C PRO A 246 -7.53 -10.92 -27.72
N LYS A 247 -6.37 -11.12 -28.36
CA LYS A 247 -5.30 -10.12 -28.39
C LYS A 247 -5.72 -8.88 -29.17
N ASN A 248 -6.40 -9.07 -30.31
CA ASN A 248 -6.84 -7.96 -31.15
C ASN A 248 -8.04 -7.20 -30.55
N ASN A 249 -8.91 -7.86 -29.78
CA ASN A 249 -9.96 -7.18 -29.03
C ASN A 249 -9.36 -6.38 -27.86
N LEU A 250 -8.47 -6.96 -27.05
CA LEU A 250 -7.76 -6.21 -26.00
C LEU A 250 -7.04 -4.97 -26.56
N ILE A 251 -6.31 -5.12 -27.68
CA ILE A 251 -5.60 -3.99 -28.31
C ILE A 251 -6.58 -2.90 -28.79
N LYS A 252 -7.72 -3.26 -29.39
CA LYS A 252 -8.75 -2.29 -29.79
C LYS A 252 -9.38 -1.51 -28.63
N TYR A 253 -9.51 -2.12 -27.45
CA TYR A 253 -10.06 -1.45 -26.27
C TYR A 253 -9.03 -0.60 -25.51
N ILE A 254 -7.73 -0.81 -25.75
CA ILE A 254 -6.64 0.09 -25.31
C ILE A 254 -6.65 1.41 -26.12
N GLU A 255 -7.45 1.53 -27.17
CA GLU A 255 -7.49 2.72 -28.05
C GLU A 255 -8.82 3.52 -27.98
N ALA A 256 -9.79 3.15 -27.13
CA ALA A 256 -11.11 3.81 -27.06
C ALA A 256 -11.83 3.72 -25.70
N PRO A 257 -12.10 4.85 -25.00
CA PRO A 257 -12.76 4.87 -23.69
C PRO A 257 -14.29 4.90 -23.81
N ASP A 258 -14.93 3.72 -23.75
CA ASP A 258 -16.40 3.61 -23.66
C ASP A 258 -16.81 2.64 -22.53
N TYR A 259 -17.11 3.21 -21.35
CA TYR A 259 -17.38 2.47 -20.11
C TYR A 259 -18.52 1.44 -20.23
N LYS A 260 -19.53 1.67 -21.08
CA LYS A 260 -20.64 0.70 -21.27
C LYS A 260 -20.24 -0.55 -22.05
N LYS A 261 -19.13 -0.50 -22.80
CA LYS A 261 -18.56 -1.69 -23.47
C LYS A 261 -17.60 -2.45 -22.56
N GLN A 262 -17.04 -1.79 -21.54
CA GLN A 262 -16.07 -2.40 -20.63
C GLN A 262 -16.68 -3.52 -19.78
N SER A 263 -17.89 -3.37 -19.22
CA SER A 263 -18.47 -4.42 -18.35
C SER A 263 -18.76 -5.72 -19.11
N ALA A 264 -19.37 -5.64 -20.29
CA ALA A 264 -19.65 -6.81 -21.12
C ALA A 264 -18.36 -7.46 -21.65
N PHE A 265 -17.32 -6.66 -21.95
CA PHE A 265 -16.01 -7.20 -22.35
C PHE A 265 -15.25 -7.84 -21.18
N ILE A 266 -15.38 -7.29 -19.96
CA ILE A 266 -14.83 -7.88 -18.74
C ILE A 266 -15.43 -9.28 -18.55
N GLU A 267 -16.75 -9.43 -18.62
CA GLU A 267 -17.45 -10.72 -18.57
C GLU A 267 -17.00 -11.69 -19.69
N GLU A 268 -16.96 -11.23 -20.96
CA GLU A 268 -16.46 -12.05 -22.10
C GLU A 268 -15.00 -12.48 -21.91
N PHE A 269 -14.15 -11.59 -21.37
CA PHE A 269 -12.74 -11.89 -21.09
C PHE A 269 -12.58 -12.86 -19.92
N HIS A 270 -13.43 -12.84 -18.89
CA HIS A 270 -13.39 -13.81 -17.79
C HIS A 270 -13.72 -15.21 -18.27
N GLU A 271 -14.80 -15.37 -19.04
CA GLU A 271 -15.17 -16.67 -19.64
C GLU A 271 -14.07 -17.20 -20.58
N ASP A 272 -13.40 -16.31 -21.32
CA ASP A 272 -12.27 -16.67 -22.18
C ASP A 272 -10.97 -16.95 -21.40
N PHE A 273 -10.75 -16.29 -20.26
CA PHE A 273 -9.57 -16.47 -19.42
C PHE A 273 -9.52 -17.87 -18.79
N GLY A 274 -10.66 -18.37 -18.28
CA GLY A 274 -10.77 -19.75 -17.78
C GLY A 274 -10.39 -20.77 -18.86
N LYS A 275 -10.92 -20.59 -20.08
CA LYS A 275 -10.59 -21.44 -21.25
C LYS A 275 -9.11 -21.38 -21.63
N ILE A 276 -8.50 -20.19 -21.58
CA ILE A 276 -7.05 -20.01 -21.80
C ILE A 276 -6.23 -20.78 -20.76
N VAL A 277 -6.61 -20.69 -19.48
CA VAL A 277 -5.93 -21.40 -18.39
C VAL A 277 -6.07 -22.91 -18.57
N ASP A 278 -7.28 -23.45 -18.70
CA ASP A 278 -7.49 -24.88 -18.91
C ASP A 278 -6.78 -25.42 -20.18
N ALA A 279 -6.73 -24.62 -21.26
CA ALA A 279 -6.08 -25.03 -22.50
C ALA A 279 -4.56 -25.11 -22.40
N TYR A 280 -3.88 -24.09 -21.86
CA TYR A 280 -2.41 -24.08 -21.80
C TYR A 280 -1.85 -24.71 -20.52
N ILE A 281 -2.59 -24.65 -19.42
CA ILE A 281 -2.12 -25.06 -18.10
C ILE A 281 -2.65 -26.46 -17.76
N GLY A 282 -3.94 -26.73 -17.96
CA GLY A 282 -4.62 -27.97 -17.57
C GLY A 282 -4.73 -28.09 -16.04
N GLU A 283 -4.65 -29.32 -15.52
CA GLU A 283 -4.74 -29.66 -14.09
C GLU A 283 -3.57 -29.13 -13.22
N GLY A 284 -2.54 -28.53 -13.82
CA GLY A 284 -1.40 -27.98 -13.09
C GLY A 284 -1.68 -26.60 -12.46
N LYS A 285 -0.95 -26.24 -11.40
CA LYS A 285 -1.01 -24.89 -10.82
C LYS A 285 -0.10 -23.91 -11.61
N VAL A 286 -0.50 -22.64 -11.71
CA VAL A 286 0.35 -21.53 -12.16
C VAL A 286 0.48 -20.47 -11.07
N PHE A 287 1.69 -19.99 -10.83
CA PHE A 287 1.97 -18.97 -9.81
C PHE A 287 2.25 -17.62 -10.48
N VAL A 288 1.48 -16.61 -10.12
CA VAL A 288 1.50 -15.29 -10.76
C VAL A 288 2.03 -14.27 -9.76
N PHE A 289 3.28 -13.88 -9.94
CA PHE A 289 3.93 -12.83 -9.17
C PHE A 289 3.59 -11.46 -9.74
N ILE A 290 3.10 -10.56 -8.88
CA ILE A 290 2.81 -9.16 -9.21
C ILE A 290 3.56 -8.29 -8.20
N ASP A 291 4.52 -7.49 -8.68
CA ASP A 291 5.42 -6.67 -7.86
C ASP A 291 5.21 -5.16 -8.11
N ASP A 292 5.64 -4.34 -7.15
CA ASP A 292 5.50 -2.87 -7.09
C ASP A 292 4.06 -2.34 -7.27
N LEU A 293 3.03 -3.04 -6.73
CA LEU A 293 1.64 -2.54 -6.71
C LEU A 293 1.50 -1.20 -5.97
N ASP A 294 2.31 -1.01 -4.94
CA ASP A 294 2.35 0.15 -4.06
C ASP A 294 3.01 1.39 -4.67
N ARG A 295 3.48 1.31 -5.92
CA ARG A 295 4.09 2.43 -6.65
C ARG A 295 3.26 2.92 -7.85
N CYS A 296 2.18 2.23 -8.20
CA CYS A 296 1.27 2.68 -9.25
C CYS A 296 0.46 3.90 -8.81
N GLU A 297 -0.04 4.69 -9.76
CA GLU A 297 -1.01 5.74 -9.48
C GLU A 297 -2.30 5.14 -8.86
N HIS A 298 -2.89 5.87 -7.91
CA HIS A 298 -3.96 5.37 -7.04
C HIS A 298 -5.12 4.61 -7.73
N PRO A 299 -5.76 5.12 -8.80
CA PRO A 299 -6.84 4.36 -9.45
C PRO A 299 -6.33 3.06 -10.11
N LYS A 300 -5.11 3.06 -10.68
CA LYS A 300 -4.58 1.93 -11.47
C LYS A 300 -4.24 0.71 -10.61
N ALA A 301 -3.70 0.91 -9.41
CA ALA A 301 -3.50 -0.18 -8.45
C ALA A 301 -4.84 -0.85 -8.10
N ALA A 302 -5.87 -0.04 -7.84
CA ALA A 302 -7.20 -0.50 -7.48
C ALA A 302 -7.98 -1.14 -8.66
N ASP A 303 -7.73 -0.71 -9.90
CA ASP A 303 -8.23 -1.37 -11.12
C ASP A 303 -7.62 -2.76 -11.32
N LEU A 304 -6.30 -2.89 -11.18
CA LEU A 304 -5.62 -4.18 -11.28
C LEU A 304 -6.10 -5.16 -10.19
N MET A 305 -6.24 -4.70 -8.95
CA MET A 305 -6.79 -5.50 -7.84
C MET A 305 -8.22 -5.97 -8.11
N GLN A 306 -9.08 -5.11 -8.66
CA GLN A 306 -10.45 -5.47 -9.03
C GLN A 306 -10.47 -6.52 -10.17
N ALA A 307 -9.63 -6.33 -11.19
CA ALA A 307 -9.53 -7.28 -12.30
C ALA A 307 -9.05 -8.66 -11.83
N ILE A 308 -8.02 -8.73 -10.97
CA ILE A 308 -7.54 -9.99 -10.38
C ILE A 308 -8.67 -10.69 -9.60
N ASN A 309 -9.41 -9.96 -8.76
CA ASN A 309 -10.52 -10.53 -8.00
C ASN A 309 -11.62 -11.14 -8.90
N LEU A 310 -11.91 -10.53 -10.05
CA LEU A 310 -12.85 -11.10 -11.02
C LEU A 310 -12.23 -12.31 -11.77
N MET A 311 -10.94 -12.29 -12.08
CA MET A 311 -10.22 -13.42 -12.69
C MET A 311 -10.14 -14.66 -11.77
N ILE A 312 -10.43 -14.52 -10.48
CA ILE A 312 -10.47 -15.59 -9.48
C ILE A 312 -11.86 -16.28 -9.40
N ALA A 313 -12.93 -15.65 -9.91
CA ALA A 313 -14.30 -16.05 -9.60
C ALA A 313 -14.75 -17.40 -10.18
N GLU A 314 -14.14 -17.86 -11.30
CA GLU A 314 -14.55 -19.07 -12.04
C GLU A 314 -13.42 -20.10 -12.19
N ASP A 315 -12.74 -20.36 -11.07
CA ASP A 315 -11.89 -21.53 -10.83
C ASP A 315 -10.75 -21.84 -11.85
N PRO A 316 -9.93 -20.85 -12.27
CA PRO A 316 -8.69 -21.15 -12.95
C PRO A 316 -7.64 -21.64 -11.92
N SER A 317 -6.80 -22.61 -12.31
CA SER A 317 -5.70 -23.20 -11.51
C SER A 317 -4.55 -22.22 -11.20
N VAL A 318 -4.86 -21.03 -10.70
CA VAL A 318 -3.99 -19.87 -10.57
C VAL A 318 -3.83 -19.49 -9.10
N VAL A 319 -2.57 -19.31 -8.69
CA VAL A 319 -2.20 -18.74 -7.39
C VAL A 319 -1.58 -17.36 -7.64
N PHE A 320 -2.21 -16.32 -7.12
CA PHE A 320 -1.69 -14.95 -7.17
C PHE A 320 -0.77 -14.69 -5.97
N ILE A 321 0.39 -14.09 -6.23
CA ILE A 321 1.40 -13.72 -5.22
C ILE A 321 1.69 -12.23 -5.42
N LEU A 322 1.21 -11.41 -4.49
CA LEU A 322 1.24 -9.94 -4.62
C LEU A 322 2.25 -9.31 -3.68
N GLY A 323 3.28 -8.67 -4.21
CA GLY A 323 4.14 -7.76 -3.44
C GLY A 323 3.45 -6.40 -3.30
N MET A 324 3.15 -6.00 -2.08
CA MET A 324 2.53 -4.70 -1.81
C MET A 324 2.92 -4.10 -0.46
N ASP A 325 2.79 -2.79 -0.38
CA ASP A 325 2.56 -2.07 0.87
C ASP A 325 1.04 -1.99 1.09
N ARG A 326 0.53 -2.71 2.10
CA ARG A 326 -0.90 -2.92 2.31
C ARG A 326 -1.64 -1.60 2.57
N GLU A 327 -1.00 -0.65 3.25
CA GLU A 327 -1.59 0.66 3.56
C GLU A 327 -1.73 1.50 2.29
N LYS A 328 -0.68 1.59 1.46
CA LYS A 328 -0.73 2.35 0.20
C LYS A 328 -1.76 1.80 -0.78
N VAL A 329 -1.92 0.48 -0.86
CA VAL A 329 -2.98 -0.15 -1.68
C VAL A 329 -4.36 0.09 -1.07
N ALA A 330 -4.52 0.02 0.25
CA ALA A 330 -5.78 0.33 0.93
C ALA A 330 -6.20 1.80 0.74
N ALA A 331 -5.27 2.75 0.84
CA ALA A 331 -5.51 4.17 0.57
C ALA A 331 -5.88 4.40 -0.91
N SER A 332 -5.22 3.71 -1.83
CA SER A 332 -5.53 3.77 -3.27
C SER A 332 -6.95 3.24 -3.59
N LEU A 333 -7.38 2.18 -2.91
CA LEU A 333 -8.77 1.70 -2.93
C LEU A 333 -9.74 2.71 -2.31
N ALA A 334 -9.38 3.36 -1.21
CA ALA A 334 -10.20 4.39 -0.56
C ALA A 334 -10.47 5.58 -1.50
N VAL A 335 -9.44 6.06 -2.21
CA VAL A 335 -9.55 7.13 -3.21
C VAL A 335 -10.46 6.70 -4.38
N LYS A 336 -10.28 5.49 -4.93
CA LYS A 336 -11.14 5.00 -6.03
C LYS A 336 -12.63 4.93 -5.65
N TYR A 337 -12.93 4.61 -4.39
CA TYR A 337 -14.31 4.42 -3.91
C TYR A 337 -14.81 5.56 -3.00
N GLU A 338 -14.18 6.74 -3.05
CA GLU A 338 -14.49 7.88 -2.17
C GLU A 338 -15.98 8.26 -2.16
N GLN A 339 -16.61 8.29 -3.33
CA GLN A 339 -18.05 8.55 -3.50
C GLN A 339 -18.96 7.50 -2.83
N LEU A 340 -18.46 6.28 -2.57
CA LEU A 340 -19.19 5.21 -1.91
C LEU A 340 -18.94 5.22 -0.38
N LEU A 341 -17.80 5.75 0.08
CA LEU A 341 -17.48 5.90 1.50
C LEU A 341 -18.47 6.80 2.26
N THR A 342 -19.08 7.76 1.57
CA THR A 342 -20.13 8.65 2.13
C THR A 342 -21.39 7.87 2.52
N TYR A 343 -21.78 6.85 1.73
CA TYR A 343 -23.00 6.06 1.93
C TYR A 343 -22.83 4.81 2.81
N LEU A 344 -21.59 4.36 3.07
CA LEU A 344 -21.35 3.24 3.97
C LEU A 344 -21.77 3.61 5.41
N PRO A 345 -22.51 2.74 6.14
CA PRO A 345 -22.74 2.95 7.55
C PRO A 345 -21.40 2.92 8.30
N SER A 346 -21.23 3.82 9.26
CA SER A 346 -20.14 3.72 10.23
C SER A 346 -20.44 2.57 11.20
N GLU A 347 -19.78 1.43 10.99
CA GLU A 347 -19.85 0.25 11.88
C GLU A 347 -19.12 0.49 13.23
N ILE A 348 -19.59 1.48 14.00
CA ILE A 348 -19.53 1.54 15.47
C ILE A 348 -20.77 2.34 15.91
N GLN A 349 -21.73 1.67 16.53
CA GLN A 349 -22.54 2.28 17.57
C GLN A 349 -21.79 2.07 18.90
N GLU A 350 -21.85 3.06 19.80
CA GLU A 350 -21.40 2.98 21.21
C GLU A 350 -19.88 2.93 21.53
N ILE A 351 -19.04 3.80 20.95
CA ILE A 351 -17.80 4.28 21.64
C ILE A 351 -17.62 5.79 21.40
N ASP A 352 -17.17 6.48 22.47
CA ASP A 352 -16.74 7.89 22.60
C ASP A 352 -16.54 8.74 21.31
N PRO A 353 -17.19 9.92 21.19
CA PRO A 353 -17.04 10.81 20.03
C PRO A 353 -15.60 11.26 19.73
N GLU A 354 -14.70 11.40 20.70
CA GLU A 354 -13.30 11.78 20.40
C GLU A 354 -12.57 10.67 19.61
N ILE A 355 -12.82 9.40 19.96
CA ILE A 355 -12.27 8.23 19.26
C ILE A 355 -12.89 8.09 17.85
N LEU A 356 -14.16 8.47 17.69
CA LEU A 356 -14.84 8.48 16.38
C LEU A 356 -14.31 9.56 15.42
N VAL A 357 -13.90 10.73 15.92
CA VAL A 357 -13.28 11.78 15.09
C VAL A 357 -11.93 11.32 14.54
N GLN A 358 -11.09 10.72 15.39
CA GLN A 358 -9.79 10.19 14.99
C GLN A 358 -9.94 9.07 13.94
N ARG A 359 -10.99 8.25 14.05
CA ARG A 359 -11.33 7.16 13.13
C ARG A 359 -12.18 7.58 11.91
N LYS A 360 -12.55 8.86 11.76
CA LYS A 360 -13.28 9.34 10.58
C LYS A 360 -12.39 9.36 9.33
N LEU A 361 -11.08 9.62 9.51
CA LEU A 361 -10.02 9.37 8.53
C LEU A 361 -9.84 7.87 8.24
N ASP A 362 -9.97 7.02 9.26
CA ASP A 362 -9.86 5.56 9.10
C ASP A 362 -11.03 4.95 8.31
N LYS A 363 -12.17 5.63 8.11
CA LYS A 363 -13.32 5.06 7.38
C LYS A 363 -12.96 4.61 5.96
N GLY A 364 -12.15 5.40 5.25
CA GLY A 364 -11.64 5.06 3.92
C GLY A 364 -10.61 3.94 3.95
N LEU A 365 -9.64 4.03 4.87
CA LEU A 365 -8.56 3.05 4.98
C LEU A 365 -9.08 1.68 5.45
N ALA A 366 -10.01 1.65 6.40
CA ALA A 366 -10.71 0.46 6.87
C ALA A 366 -11.58 -0.17 5.78
N TYR A 367 -12.23 0.62 4.92
CA TYR A 367 -12.87 0.10 3.72
C TYR A 367 -11.84 -0.53 2.77
N GLY A 368 -10.70 0.13 2.53
CA GLY A 368 -9.59 -0.40 1.74
C GLY A 368 -9.06 -1.74 2.29
N TYR A 369 -8.84 -1.85 3.61
CA TYR A 369 -8.43 -3.09 4.25
C TYR A 369 -9.52 -4.18 4.16
N SER A 370 -10.79 -3.84 4.40
CA SER A 370 -11.94 -4.75 4.23
C SER A 370 -12.10 -5.23 2.78
N PHE A 371 -11.76 -4.38 1.80
CA PHE A 371 -11.71 -4.75 0.39
C PHE A 371 -10.57 -5.74 0.12
N ILE A 372 -9.35 -5.46 0.61
CA ILE A 372 -8.20 -6.37 0.49
C ILE A 372 -8.50 -7.73 1.16
N GLU A 373 -9.10 -7.75 2.35
CA GLU A 373 -9.47 -8.97 3.09
C GLU A 373 -10.47 -9.89 2.36
N LYS A 374 -11.33 -9.34 1.49
CA LYS A 374 -12.26 -10.16 0.70
C LYS A 374 -11.52 -10.99 -0.35
N PHE A 375 -10.36 -10.52 -0.80
CA PHE A 375 -9.61 -11.02 -1.95
C PHE A 375 -8.31 -11.75 -1.55
N VAL A 376 -7.56 -11.23 -0.57
CA VAL A 376 -6.35 -11.87 -0.03
C VAL A 376 -6.72 -12.93 1.00
N GLN A 377 -6.54 -14.21 0.66
CA GLN A 377 -6.77 -15.31 1.60
C GLN A 377 -5.59 -15.51 2.57
N LEU A 378 -4.35 -15.25 2.12
CA LEU A 378 -3.13 -15.46 2.90
C LEU A 378 -2.29 -14.17 2.95
N PRO A 379 -2.46 -13.33 3.99
CA PRO A 379 -1.54 -12.23 4.23
C PRO A 379 -0.26 -12.72 4.92
N PHE A 380 0.90 -12.40 4.33
CA PHE A 380 2.21 -12.66 4.91
C PHE A 380 3.07 -11.38 4.90
N GLN A 381 3.40 -10.88 6.09
CA GLN A 381 4.35 -9.77 6.27
C GLN A 381 5.78 -10.29 6.18
N VAL A 382 6.65 -9.61 5.44
CA VAL A 382 8.08 -9.92 5.41
C VAL A 382 8.70 -9.60 6.78
N PRO A 383 9.42 -10.55 7.43
CA PRO A 383 10.02 -10.32 8.74
C PRO A 383 11.15 -9.29 8.65
N GLN A 384 11.28 -8.47 9.70
CA GLN A 384 12.42 -7.57 9.87
C GLN A 384 13.69 -8.40 10.17
N PRO A 385 14.85 -8.06 9.59
CA PRO A 385 16.09 -8.79 9.83
C PRO A 385 16.54 -8.66 11.28
N SER A 386 16.99 -9.77 11.87
CA SER A 386 17.66 -9.78 13.17
C SER A 386 19.07 -9.19 13.09
N LEU A 387 19.70 -8.94 14.24
CA LEU A 387 21.12 -8.54 14.30
C LEU A 387 22.02 -9.56 13.57
N THR A 388 21.77 -10.86 13.77
CA THR A 388 22.48 -11.93 13.07
C THR A 388 22.23 -11.98 11.56
N ASP A 389 21.09 -11.46 11.08
CA ASP A 389 20.84 -11.30 9.63
C ASP A 389 21.60 -10.09 9.09
N PHE A 390 21.63 -8.98 9.85
CA PHE A 390 22.41 -7.80 9.51
C PHE A 390 23.91 -8.10 9.43
N ASP A 391 24.46 -8.88 10.37
CA ASP A 391 25.87 -9.29 10.35
C ASP A 391 26.19 -10.14 9.11
N ARG A 392 25.30 -11.07 8.73
CA ARG A 392 25.44 -11.87 7.49
C ARG A 392 25.39 -11.00 6.24
N LEU A 393 24.49 -10.02 6.18
CA LEU A 393 24.46 -9.03 5.09
C LEU A 393 25.76 -8.21 5.08
N PHE A 394 26.23 -7.72 6.21
CA PHE A 394 27.44 -6.91 6.33
C PHE A 394 28.69 -7.68 5.87
N GLU A 395 28.81 -8.96 6.22
CA GLU A 395 29.85 -9.84 5.68
C GLU A 395 29.79 -9.97 4.15
N GLN A 396 28.59 -10.11 3.57
CA GLN A 396 28.43 -10.18 2.12
C GLN A 396 28.81 -8.87 1.42
N LEU A 397 28.45 -7.73 2.01
CA LEU A 397 28.80 -6.39 1.49
C LEU A 397 30.28 -6.03 1.64
N THR A 398 31.00 -6.68 2.57
CA THR A 398 32.43 -6.42 2.83
C THR A 398 33.38 -7.42 2.18
N LYS A 399 32.92 -8.63 1.79
CA LYS A 399 33.73 -9.63 1.06
C LYS A 399 34.15 -9.11 -0.32
N SER A 400 35.44 -8.77 -0.45
CA SER A 400 36.03 -8.36 -1.72
C SER A 400 35.97 -9.48 -2.77
N LYS A 401 35.41 -9.21 -3.95
CA LYS A 401 35.77 -9.96 -5.16
C LYS A 401 37.24 -9.65 -5.47
N SER A 402 38.14 -10.53 -5.06
CA SER A 402 39.54 -10.48 -5.49
C SER A 402 39.58 -10.44 -7.03
N PRO A 403 40.34 -9.52 -7.66
CA PRO A 403 40.40 -9.44 -9.11
C PRO A 403 41.10 -10.69 -9.65
N SER A 404 40.33 -11.58 -10.27
CA SER A 404 40.87 -12.63 -11.12
C SER A 404 41.71 -11.99 -12.22
N ALA A 405 42.98 -12.37 -12.33
CA ALA A 405 43.94 -11.76 -13.24
C ALA A 405 43.39 -11.60 -14.66
N SER A 406 43.52 -10.39 -15.21
CA SER A 406 42.98 -10.02 -16.52
C SER A 406 43.68 -10.75 -17.67
N THR A 407 43.01 -11.74 -18.28
CA THR A 407 43.40 -12.20 -19.62
C THR A 407 43.05 -11.11 -20.62
N LYS A 408 44.05 -10.36 -21.08
CA LYS A 408 43.88 -9.37 -22.15
C LYS A 408 43.39 -10.08 -23.42
N ILE A 409 42.23 -9.70 -23.93
CA ILE A 409 41.81 -10.02 -25.30
C ILE A 409 41.44 -8.71 -25.99
N THR A 410 42.24 -8.35 -26.99
CA THR A 410 42.08 -7.17 -27.84
C THR A 410 40.84 -7.30 -28.75
N PRO A 411 40.15 -6.19 -29.09
CA PRO A 411 38.97 -6.25 -29.94
C PRO A 411 39.36 -6.39 -31.42
N THR A 412 38.99 -7.51 -32.05
CA THR A 412 39.04 -7.67 -33.51
C THR A 412 37.63 -7.83 -34.08
N GLN A 413 37.24 -6.91 -34.96
CA GLN A 413 36.06 -7.05 -35.79
C GLN A 413 36.17 -8.31 -36.67
N ARG A 414 35.09 -9.11 -36.80
CA ARG A 414 34.54 -9.57 -38.10
C ARG A 414 33.28 -10.45 -38.00
N SER A 415 32.33 -10.09 -38.88
CA SER A 415 31.34 -10.92 -39.59
C SER A 415 30.97 -12.35 -39.13
N PHE A 416 29.68 -12.52 -38.85
CA PHE A 416 28.74 -13.47 -39.50
C PHE A 416 29.27 -14.67 -40.31
N TRP A 417 28.64 -15.83 -40.05
CA TRP A 417 28.61 -17.10 -40.81
C TRP A 417 29.85 -18.03 -40.75
N THR A 418 29.79 -19.06 -39.89
CA THR A 418 29.96 -20.49 -40.27
C THR A 418 29.48 -21.44 -39.16
N LEU A 419 28.52 -22.32 -39.49
CA LEU A 419 28.36 -23.68 -38.94
C LEU A 419 29.33 -24.63 -39.72
N PRO A 420 29.55 -25.93 -39.37
CA PRO A 420 28.86 -26.80 -38.39
C PRO A 420 29.75 -27.76 -37.55
N LYS A 421 29.08 -28.63 -36.77
CA LYS A 421 29.35 -30.07 -36.46
C LYS A 421 29.67 -30.49 -35.01
N LEU A 422 28.94 -31.55 -34.61
CA LEU A 422 29.11 -32.38 -33.42
C LEU A 422 30.44 -33.16 -33.45
N THR A 423 30.96 -33.50 -32.27
CA THR A 423 31.46 -34.85 -31.93
C THR A 423 31.26 -35.14 -30.43
N TRP A 424 31.28 -36.42 -30.04
CA TRP A 424 30.94 -36.92 -28.70
C TRP A 424 31.94 -37.99 -28.26
N PHE A 425 32.72 -37.73 -27.19
CA PHE A 425 33.50 -38.68 -26.38
C PHE A 425 33.71 -37.99 -25.00
N LYS A 426 33.54 -38.56 -23.80
CA LYS A 426 33.62 -39.93 -23.23
C LYS A 426 35.04 -40.34 -22.74
N GLY A 427 35.38 -39.93 -21.51
CA GLY A 427 35.91 -40.87 -20.51
C GLY A 427 37.28 -40.61 -19.84
N LYS A 428 37.29 -40.93 -18.53
CA LYS A 428 38.38 -41.42 -17.65
C LYS A 428 39.42 -40.46 -17.03
N ASN A 429 39.54 -40.64 -15.70
CA ASN A 429 40.64 -40.28 -14.82
C ASN A 429 42.00 -40.82 -15.28
N GLN A 430 43.08 -40.14 -14.88
CA GLN A 430 44.30 -40.79 -14.39
C GLN A 430 45.09 -39.86 -13.44
N ASN A 431 45.76 -40.46 -12.46
CA ASN A 431 46.58 -39.78 -11.44
C ASN A 431 47.99 -39.45 -11.98
N LEU A 432 48.66 -38.45 -11.39
CA LEU A 432 50.12 -38.41 -11.28
C LEU A 432 50.58 -37.69 -10.00
N GLN A 433 51.32 -38.42 -9.17
CA GLN A 433 52.27 -37.94 -8.16
C GLN A 433 53.66 -37.76 -8.88
N THR A 434 54.77 -37.19 -8.37
CA THR A 434 55.24 -36.82 -7.01
C THR A 434 56.52 -35.95 -7.11
N SER A 435 56.77 -35.04 -6.15
CA SER A 435 58.10 -34.58 -5.59
C SER A 435 57.86 -33.25 -4.82
N GLN A 436 58.03 -33.12 -3.48
CA GLN A 436 59.24 -33.18 -2.61
C GLN A 436 60.32 -32.16 -3.00
N ILE A 437 60.94 -31.34 -2.12
CA ILE A 437 60.95 -31.12 -0.63
C ILE A 437 61.59 -29.70 -0.41
N PRO A 438 61.45 -28.93 0.72
CA PRO A 438 61.25 -29.28 2.14
C PRO A 438 60.13 -28.43 2.84
N GLU A 439 60.29 -28.14 4.15
CA GLU A 439 59.41 -27.41 5.08
C GLU A 439 60.06 -26.11 5.61
N THR A 440 59.28 -25.12 6.09
CA THR A 440 59.27 -24.68 7.52
C THR A 440 58.29 -23.51 7.79
N ILE A 441 57.96 -23.35 9.08
CA ILE A 441 57.15 -22.28 9.72
C ILE A 441 55.63 -22.51 9.67
N GLU A 442 55.12 -22.98 10.81
CA GLU A 442 53.71 -23.22 11.15
C GLU A 442 52.96 -21.91 11.52
N GLN A 443 51.70 -22.07 11.98
CA GLN A 443 50.83 -21.05 12.58
C GLN A 443 50.02 -20.15 11.61
N THR A 444 49.03 -20.75 10.92
CA THR A 444 47.81 -20.03 10.48
C THR A 444 46.63 -20.94 10.10
N THR A 445 46.80 -22.27 10.03
CA THR A 445 45.87 -23.19 9.35
C THR A 445 44.59 -23.57 10.09
N ASN A 446 44.46 -23.34 11.40
CA ASN A 446 43.29 -23.84 12.15
C ASN A 446 42.00 -23.03 11.92
N LEU A 447 42.07 -21.71 11.72
CA LEU A 447 40.86 -20.90 11.57
C LEU A 447 40.11 -21.20 10.27
N THR A 448 40.80 -21.20 9.12
CA THR A 448 40.16 -21.44 7.81
C THR A 448 39.61 -22.87 7.67
N ALA A 449 40.27 -23.87 8.26
CA ALA A 449 39.78 -25.25 8.27
C ALA A 449 38.52 -25.41 9.15
N ILE A 450 38.50 -24.78 10.33
CA ILE A 450 37.32 -24.76 11.21
C ILE A 450 36.16 -24.00 10.53
N THR A 451 36.40 -22.83 9.92
CA THR A 451 35.34 -22.10 9.20
C THR A 451 34.83 -22.89 7.98
N GLN A 452 35.70 -23.56 7.21
CA GLN A 452 35.25 -24.39 6.08
C GLN A 452 34.52 -25.66 6.54
N GLN A 453 34.90 -26.28 7.67
CA GLN A 453 34.12 -27.37 8.25
C GLN A 453 32.77 -26.90 8.79
N LEU A 454 32.70 -25.79 9.52
CA LEU A 454 31.43 -25.23 10.01
C LEU A 454 30.48 -24.92 8.84
N VAL A 455 30.94 -24.16 7.85
CA VAL A 455 30.13 -23.77 6.67
C VAL A 455 29.72 -24.97 5.81
N GLN A 456 30.57 -26.00 5.66
CA GLN A 456 30.18 -27.23 4.93
C GLN A 456 29.32 -28.19 5.73
N THR A 457 29.37 -28.15 7.07
CA THR A 457 28.55 -29.01 7.94
C THR A 457 27.13 -28.46 8.03
N GLU A 458 26.95 -27.15 8.23
CA GLU A 458 25.63 -26.51 8.22
C GLU A 458 24.93 -26.65 6.86
N ALA A 459 25.64 -26.38 5.75
CA ALA A 459 25.07 -26.42 4.41
C ALA A 459 24.65 -27.83 3.91
N LYS A 460 25.09 -28.90 4.58
CA LYS A 460 24.70 -30.30 4.25
C LYS A 460 23.72 -30.93 5.24
N PHE A 461 23.63 -30.46 6.48
CA PHE A 461 22.69 -31.01 7.47
C PHE A 461 21.27 -30.43 7.34
N LEU A 462 21.13 -29.18 6.91
CA LEU A 462 19.84 -28.49 6.85
C LEU A 462 18.75 -29.21 5.99
N PRO A 463 19.05 -29.76 4.79
CA PRO A 463 18.02 -30.36 3.94
C PRO A 463 17.30 -31.55 4.60
N THR A 464 18.06 -32.42 5.30
CA THR A 464 17.52 -33.64 5.91
C THR A 464 16.68 -33.34 7.15
N GLN A 465 17.09 -32.35 7.97
CA GLN A 465 16.32 -31.92 9.12
C GLN A 465 15.01 -31.23 8.69
N THR A 466 15.07 -30.36 7.68
CA THR A 466 13.88 -29.69 7.11
C THR A 466 12.90 -30.70 6.49
N GLN A 467 13.39 -31.71 5.75
CA GLN A 467 12.53 -32.78 5.20
C GLN A 467 11.84 -33.59 6.30
N LYS A 468 12.59 -34.07 7.29
CA LYS A 468 12.03 -34.80 8.44
C LYS A 468 11.03 -33.94 9.23
N ARG A 469 11.26 -32.63 9.31
CA ARG A 469 10.31 -31.67 9.88
C ARG A 469 9.02 -31.61 9.05
N LEU A 470 9.10 -31.40 7.75
CA LEU A 470 7.94 -31.35 6.83
C LEU A 470 7.09 -32.63 6.87
N GLU A 471 7.71 -33.81 6.95
CA GLU A 471 7.00 -35.09 7.12
C GLU A 471 6.15 -35.12 8.39
N THR A 472 6.67 -34.58 9.49
CA THR A 472 5.94 -34.51 10.78
C THR A 472 4.71 -33.59 10.68
N ILE A 473 4.80 -32.47 9.96
CA ILE A 473 3.67 -31.55 9.76
C ILE A 473 2.51 -32.24 9.02
N LYS A 474 2.81 -33.06 8.00
CA LYS A 474 1.78 -33.80 7.25
C LYS A 474 0.98 -34.76 8.12
N VAL A 475 1.62 -35.40 9.10
CA VAL A 475 0.94 -36.29 10.07
C VAL A 475 0.01 -35.50 11.01
N ILE A 476 0.35 -34.24 11.34
CA ILE A 476 -0.45 -33.41 12.25
C ILE A 476 -1.71 -32.84 11.58
N PHE A 477 -1.68 -32.62 10.26
CA PHE A 477 -2.77 -32.04 9.46
C PHE A 477 -3.40 -33.01 8.46
N ASP A 478 -3.35 -34.30 8.75
CA ASP A 478 -4.17 -35.28 8.01
C ASP A 478 -5.67 -34.97 8.18
N GLN A 479 -6.52 -35.41 7.23
CA GLN A 479 -7.94 -35.04 7.13
C GLN A 479 -8.76 -35.38 8.39
N ASP A 480 -8.25 -36.30 9.22
CA ASP A 480 -8.82 -36.73 10.49
C ASP A 480 -8.18 -36.12 11.75
N SER A 481 -7.36 -35.07 11.64
CA SER A 481 -6.74 -34.44 12.81
C SER A 481 -7.77 -33.94 13.84
N SER A 482 -7.77 -34.54 15.04
CA SER A 482 -8.59 -34.05 16.17
C SER A 482 -8.15 -32.66 16.61
N THR A 483 -6.85 -32.41 16.65
CA THR A 483 -6.23 -31.13 17.04
C THR A 483 -6.72 -29.97 16.18
N GLU A 484 -6.81 -30.14 14.86
CA GLU A 484 -7.34 -29.10 13.97
C GLU A 484 -8.83 -28.86 14.19
N ARG A 485 -9.63 -29.94 14.34
CA ARG A 485 -11.06 -29.85 14.63
C ARG A 485 -11.36 -29.12 15.94
N ASP A 486 -10.57 -29.38 16.99
CA ASP A 486 -10.73 -28.72 18.29
C ASP A 486 -10.22 -27.28 18.27
N ALA A 487 -9.15 -26.97 17.52
CA ALA A 487 -8.72 -25.60 17.28
C ALA A 487 -9.80 -24.78 16.55
N ILE A 488 -10.49 -25.35 15.55
CA ILE A 488 -11.62 -24.72 14.86
C ILE A 488 -12.78 -24.47 15.85
N ARG A 489 -13.17 -25.47 16.64
CA ARG A 489 -14.25 -25.36 17.65
C ARG A 489 -13.98 -24.24 18.67
N MET A 490 -12.73 -24.10 19.11
CA MET A 490 -12.30 -23.05 20.03
C MET A 490 -12.47 -21.64 19.45
N VAL A 491 -12.12 -21.43 18.18
CA VAL A 491 -12.12 -20.08 17.57
C VAL A 491 -13.43 -19.72 16.87
N ALA A 492 -14.25 -20.69 16.46
CA ALA A 492 -15.49 -20.44 15.69
C ALA A 492 -16.44 -19.36 16.28
N PRO A 493 -16.61 -19.22 17.62
CA PRO A 493 -17.43 -18.16 18.20
C PRO A 493 -16.94 -16.73 17.89
N ILE A 494 -15.63 -16.50 17.79
CA ILE A 494 -15.06 -15.16 17.49
C ILE A 494 -15.43 -14.67 16.08
N PHE A 495 -15.68 -15.64 15.19
CA PHE A 495 -16.04 -15.44 13.79
C PHE A 495 -17.54 -15.56 13.54
N ASP A 496 -18.37 -15.62 14.57
CA ASP A 496 -19.84 -15.78 14.45
C ASP A 496 -20.22 -17.03 13.64
N TYR A 497 -19.41 -18.10 13.76
CA TYR A 497 -19.50 -19.32 12.97
C TYR A 497 -19.46 -19.11 11.43
N ASN A 498 -19.01 -17.95 10.97
CA ASN A 498 -19.00 -17.57 9.55
C ASN A 498 -18.07 -18.52 8.74
N PRO A 499 -18.60 -19.31 7.79
CA PRO A 499 -17.80 -20.32 7.09
C PRO A 499 -16.64 -19.74 6.28
N ARG A 500 -16.77 -18.53 5.73
CA ARG A 500 -15.69 -17.86 4.97
C ARG A 500 -14.56 -17.42 5.89
N ARG A 501 -14.88 -16.84 7.05
CA ARG A 501 -13.86 -16.47 8.06
C ARG A 501 -13.20 -17.70 8.68
N ILE A 502 -13.92 -18.81 8.87
CA ILE A 502 -13.34 -20.08 9.33
C ILE A 502 -12.38 -20.66 8.27
N LYS A 503 -12.73 -20.67 6.97
CA LYS A 503 -11.80 -21.08 5.90
C LYS A 503 -10.56 -20.17 5.83
N GLN A 504 -10.73 -18.86 5.97
CA GLN A 504 -9.62 -17.90 6.01
C GLN A 504 -8.70 -18.15 7.22
N PHE A 505 -9.28 -18.34 8.40
CA PHE A 505 -8.55 -18.74 9.61
C PHE A 505 -7.77 -20.04 9.39
N LEU A 506 -8.41 -21.07 8.81
CA LEU A 506 -7.80 -22.39 8.62
C LEU A 506 -6.56 -22.34 7.73
N ASN A 507 -6.67 -21.65 6.58
CA ASN A 507 -5.56 -21.48 5.64
C ASN A 507 -4.41 -20.69 6.28
N LEU A 508 -4.71 -19.60 6.99
CA LEU A 508 -3.70 -18.80 7.68
C LEU A 508 -3.07 -19.56 8.86
N PHE A 509 -3.84 -20.33 9.62
CA PHE A 509 -3.38 -21.14 10.73
C PHE A 509 -2.43 -22.26 10.28
N ARG A 510 -2.80 -22.99 9.21
CA ARG A 510 -1.92 -23.97 8.57
C ARG A 510 -0.61 -23.33 8.12
N LEU A 511 -0.66 -22.20 7.39
CA LEU A 511 0.55 -21.50 6.96
C LEU A 511 1.43 -21.07 8.16
N LYS A 512 0.84 -20.44 9.19
CA LYS A 512 1.56 -20.04 10.40
C LYS A 512 2.16 -21.23 11.15
N PHE A 513 1.50 -22.38 11.15
CA PHE A 513 2.07 -23.61 11.72
C PHE A 513 3.30 -24.06 10.94
N TYR A 514 3.25 -24.12 9.60
CA TYR A 514 4.41 -24.46 8.78
C TYR A 514 5.60 -23.52 9.07
N ILE A 515 5.34 -22.20 9.16
CA ILE A 515 6.36 -21.22 9.53
C ILE A 515 6.92 -21.50 10.92
N ALA A 516 6.07 -21.59 11.95
CA ALA A 516 6.48 -21.83 13.34
C ALA A 516 7.24 -23.15 13.54
N TYR A 517 6.93 -24.17 12.75
CA TYR A 517 7.61 -25.47 12.81
C TYR A 517 8.98 -25.46 12.11
N LEU A 518 9.10 -24.80 10.94
CA LEU A 518 10.40 -24.65 10.28
C LEU A 518 11.35 -23.67 11.00
N THR A 519 10.80 -22.63 11.64
CA THR A 519 11.57 -21.65 12.44
C THR A 519 11.85 -22.11 13.87
N GLY A 520 11.30 -23.25 14.31
CA GLY A 520 11.60 -23.86 15.61
C GLY A 520 10.87 -23.24 16.82
N LEU A 521 9.77 -22.53 16.63
CA LEU A 521 8.99 -21.96 17.74
C LEU A 521 8.33 -23.02 18.65
N PHE A 522 8.17 -24.24 18.16
CA PHE A 522 7.72 -25.40 18.95
C PHE A 522 8.87 -26.09 19.71
N ASP A 523 10.12 -25.74 19.45
CA ASP A 523 11.29 -26.33 20.11
C ASP A 523 11.50 -25.69 21.50
N ARG A 524 12.06 -26.45 22.45
CA ARG A 524 12.55 -25.91 23.73
C ARG A 524 13.92 -25.27 23.51
N ILE A 525 14.12 -24.08 24.08
CA ILE A 525 15.43 -23.42 24.12
C ILE A 525 16.04 -23.62 25.50
N GLU A 526 17.17 -24.31 25.56
CA GLU A 526 18.05 -24.34 26.72
C GLU A 526 18.96 -23.11 26.64
N GLU A 527 18.52 -22.00 27.25
CA GLU A 527 19.41 -20.87 27.55
C GLU A 527 20.34 -21.28 28.71
N GLY A 528 21.62 -20.91 28.63
CA GLY A 528 22.70 -21.44 29.48
C GLY A 528 22.50 -21.23 30.99
N GLU A 529 23.28 -21.98 31.79
CA GLU A 529 23.18 -22.12 33.25
C GLU A 529 22.83 -20.80 33.98
N GLY A 530 21.55 -20.63 34.35
CA GLY A 530 21.10 -19.55 35.23
C GLY A 530 19.74 -18.91 34.88
N THR A 531 19.30 -18.97 33.62
CA THR A 531 18.01 -18.38 33.20
C THR A 531 16.89 -19.41 33.09
N MET A 532 15.65 -18.99 33.40
CA MET A 532 14.48 -19.88 33.40
C MET A 532 14.18 -20.45 32.00
N SER A 533 14.09 -21.77 31.89
CA SER A 533 13.77 -22.47 30.65
C SER A 533 12.41 -22.02 30.09
N GLN A 534 12.40 -21.49 28.86
CA GLN A 534 11.17 -21.02 28.21
C GLN A 534 10.30 -22.20 27.76
N GLU A 535 9.00 -22.17 28.09
CA GLU A 535 8.05 -23.19 27.62
C GLU A 535 7.84 -23.09 26.08
N PRO A 536 7.70 -24.23 25.38
CA PRO A 536 7.47 -24.24 23.94
C PRO A 536 6.05 -23.79 23.60
N LEU A 537 5.88 -23.14 22.44
CA LEU A 537 4.57 -22.72 21.95
C LEU A 537 3.66 -23.95 21.73
N THR A 538 2.38 -23.87 22.08
CA THR A 538 1.40 -24.92 21.75
C THR A 538 0.59 -24.60 20.49
N VAL A 539 0.05 -25.67 19.89
CA VAL A 539 -0.83 -25.59 18.71
C VAL A 539 -2.08 -24.74 18.99
N PHE A 540 -2.65 -24.84 20.19
CA PHE A 540 -3.83 -24.07 20.59
C PHE A 540 -3.50 -22.61 20.92
N GLN A 541 -2.33 -22.31 21.48
CA GLN A 541 -1.85 -20.93 21.63
C GLN A 541 -1.67 -20.26 20.26
N LEU A 542 -1.06 -20.96 19.29
CA LEU A 542 -0.93 -20.47 17.91
C LEU A 542 -2.31 -20.28 17.24
N ALA A 543 -3.28 -21.17 17.49
CA ALA A 543 -4.64 -21.02 16.99
C ALA A 543 -5.36 -19.80 17.60
N LYS A 544 -5.31 -19.61 18.93
CA LYS A 544 -5.86 -18.41 19.59
C LYS A 544 -5.22 -17.13 19.01
N PHE A 545 -3.89 -17.08 18.92
CA PHE A 545 -3.17 -15.93 18.38
C PHE A 545 -3.50 -15.67 16.89
N THR A 546 -3.68 -16.73 16.09
CA THR A 546 -4.09 -16.60 14.69
C THR A 546 -5.49 -16.01 14.57
N ALA A 547 -6.43 -16.46 15.39
CA ALA A 547 -7.79 -15.92 15.41
C ALA A 547 -7.84 -14.46 15.86
N ILE A 548 -7.07 -14.10 16.90
CA ILE A 548 -6.86 -12.71 17.33
C ILE A 548 -6.29 -11.87 16.19
N SER A 549 -5.23 -12.35 15.52
CA SER A 549 -4.59 -11.62 14.41
C SER A 549 -5.52 -11.36 13.21
N LEU A 550 -6.54 -12.21 13.02
CA LEU A 550 -7.50 -12.09 11.92
C LEU A 550 -8.73 -11.24 12.28
N LYS A 551 -9.18 -11.26 13.54
CA LYS A 551 -10.39 -10.53 14.00
C LYS A 551 -10.07 -9.16 14.59
N TYR A 552 -8.94 -9.03 15.26
CA TYR A 552 -8.55 -7.86 16.06
C TYR A 552 -7.12 -7.42 15.72
N PRO A 553 -6.83 -7.00 14.47
CA PRO A 553 -5.49 -6.56 14.09
C PRO A 553 -4.98 -5.39 14.94
N LEU A 554 -5.85 -4.48 15.37
CA LEU A 554 -5.46 -3.38 16.28
C LEU A 554 -4.89 -3.87 17.63
N LEU A 555 -5.27 -5.06 18.11
CA LEU A 555 -4.69 -5.62 19.34
C LEU A 555 -3.22 -6.01 19.15
N LEU A 556 -2.79 -6.33 17.93
CA LEU A 556 -1.39 -6.61 17.65
C LEU A 556 -0.53 -5.34 17.74
N LEU A 557 -1.06 -4.17 17.38
CA LEU A 557 -0.37 -2.88 17.58
C LEU A 557 -0.14 -2.59 19.07
N ASP A 558 -1.18 -2.75 19.88
CA ASP A 558 -1.07 -2.57 21.32
C ASP A 558 -0.13 -3.63 21.96
N LEU A 559 -0.03 -4.84 21.39
CA LEU A 559 0.91 -5.88 21.84
C LEU A 559 2.38 -5.64 21.44
N GLU A 560 2.63 -4.87 20.36
CA GLU A 560 4.00 -4.41 20.04
C GLU A 560 4.47 -3.33 21.01
N LEU A 561 3.54 -2.48 21.48
CA LEU A 561 3.79 -1.44 22.47
C LEU A 561 3.90 -2.00 23.89
N ASP A 562 2.96 -2.86 24.29
CA ASP A 562 2.92 -3.55 25.58
C ASP A 562 2.81 -5.07 25.38
N LYS A 563 3.96 -5.73 25.41
CA LYS A 563 4.06 -7.20 25.34
C LYS A 563 3.38 -7.91 26.51
N SER A 564 3.09 -7.21 27.62
CA SER A 564 2.41 -7.77 28.79
C SER A 564 0.88 -7.75 28.66
N LEU A 565 0.32 -6.92 27.77
CA LEU A 565 -1.12 -6.67 27.63
C LEU A 565 -1.96 -7.94 27.55
N LEU A 566 -1.51 -8.96 26.80
CA LEU A 566 -2.23 -10.23 26.67
C LEU A 566 -2.33 -10.99 28.00
N SER A 567 -1.27 -10.94 28.82
CA SER A 567 -1.25 -11.51 30.16
C SER A 567 -2.10 -10.69 31.13
N THR A 568 -2.11 -9.36 30.99
CA THR A 568 -2.92 -8.43 31.79
C THR A 568 -4.41 -8.63 31.52
N LEU A 569 -4.83 -8.66 30.25
CA LEU A 569 -6.20 -8.98 29.84
C LEU A 569 -6.66 -10.35 30.37
N TYR A 570 -5.81 -11.38 30.25
CA TYR A 570 -6.10 -12.72 30.76
C TYR A 570 -6.27 -12.74 32.29
N ARG A 571 -5.41 -12.02 33.04
CA ARG A 571 -5.51 -11.93 34.52
C ARG A 571 -6.77 -11.20 34.97
N TYR A 572 -7.09 -10.04 34.37
CA TYR A 572 -8.25 -9.23 34.78
C TYR A 572 -9.60 -9.88 34.47
N ASP A 573 -9.70 -10.69 33.41
CA ASP A 573 -10.95 -11.37 33.05
C ASP A 573 -11.23 -12.58 33.96
N LEU A 574 -10.18 -13.31 34.37
CA LEU A 574 -10.30 -14.50 35.21
C LEU A 574 -10.38 -14.21 36.72
N VAL A 575 -9.67 -13.20 37.22
CA VAL A 575 -9.65 -12.87 38.66
C VAL A 575 -10.83 -11.96 39.03
N GLY A 576 -12.06 -12.41 38.78
CA GLY A 576 -13.32 -12.06 39.46
C GLY A 576 -13.74 -10.58 39.63
N ASN A 577 -12.96 -9.60 39.16
CA ASN A 577 -13.00 -8.23 39.67
C ASN A 577 -14.04 -7.31 38.98
N ARG A 578 -15.16 -7.89 38.49
CA ARG A 578 -16.30 -7.15 37.91
C ARG A 578 -16.84 -6.04 38.83
N LYS A 579 -16.58 -6.09 40.14
CA LYS A 579 -17.02 -5.10 41.14
C LYS A 579 -15.98 -4.04 41.53
N ASN A 580 -14.74 -4.12 41.02
CA ASN A 580 -13.66 -3.18 41.35
C ASN A 580 -13.17 -2.34 40.16
N PHE A 581 -13.86 -2.40 39.02
CA PHE A 581 -13.47 -1.63 37.83
C PHE A 581 -13.48 -0.11 38.11
N ASP A 582 -14.47 0.37 38.88
CA ASP A 582 -14.54 1.76 39.35
C ASP A 582 -13.39 2.15 40.31
N ASN A 583 -12.82 1.17 41.04
CA ASN A 583 -11.70 1.38 41.96
C ASN A 583 -10.33 1.45 41.26
N VAL A 584 -10.25 1.18 39.95
CA VAL A 584 -9.02 1.40 39.15
C VAL A 584 -8.65 2.90 39.05
N LYS A 585 -9.58 3.80 39.44
CA LYS A 585 -9.31 5.23 39.68
C LYS A 585 -8.33 5.50 40.85
N GLY A 586 -8.06 4.53 41.73
CA GLY A 586 -7.42 4.78 43.03
C GLY A 586 -5.97 4.30 43.25
N GLN A 587 -5.38 3.45 42.40
CA GLN A 587 -4.02 2.91 42.64
C GLN A 587 -3.10 3.03 41.41
N GLY A 588 -1.82 3.28 41.69
CA GLY A 588 -0.85 3.91 40.79
C GLY A 588 0.10 2.97 40.05
N GLU A 589 -0.40 1.84 39.53
CA GLU A 589 0.43 0.88 38.76
C GLU A 589 0.34 1.02 37.24
N PHE A 590 -0.65 1.75 36.70
CA PHE A 590 -0.84 1.94 35.26
C PHE A 590 -1.04 3.41 34.90
N SER A 591 -0.43 3.86 33.80
CA SER A 591 -0.67 5.19 33.21
C SER A 591 -2.09 5.33 32.66
N SER A 592 -2.54 6.57 32.47
CA SER A 592 -3.87 6.86 31.91
C SER A 592 -4.08 6.24 30.52
N GLN A 593 -3.02 6.14 29.70
CA GLN A 593 -3.10 5.54 28.37
C GLN A 593 -3.23 4.01 28.42
N GLU A 594 -2.48 3.33 29.29
CA GLU A 594 -2.57 1.88 29.50
C GLU A 594 -3.95 1.48 30.05
N LYS A 595 -4.48 2.26 31.00
CA LYS A 595 -5.84 2.07 31.53
C LYS A 595 -6.89 2.16 30.42
N ASN A 596 -6.82 3.17 29.54
CA ASN A 596 -7.77 3.33 28.43
C ASN A 596 -7.72 2.18 27.42
N ARG A 597 -6.51 1.69 27.07
CA ARG A 597 -6.34 0.50 26.22
C ARG A 597 -6.93 -0.76 26.86
N LEU A 598 -6.69 -0.97 28.15
CA LEU A 598 -7.22 -2.13 28.87
C LEU A 598 -8.76 -2.10 28.90
N ILE A 599 -9.36 -0.94 29.17
CA ILE A 599 -10.81 -0.74 29.16
C ILE A 599 -11.41 -1.08 27.79
N TYR A 600 -10.79 -0.59 26.70
CA TYR A 600 -11.24 -0.85 25.33
C TYR A 600 -11.29 -2.35 24.99
N TRP A 601 -10.22 -3.09 25.27
CA TRP A 601 -10.15 -4.52 24.96
C TRP A 601 -11.04 -5.38 25.87
N LEU A 602 -11.24 -4.99 27.14
CA LEU A 602 -12.19 -5.64 28.05
C LEU A 602 -13.67 -5.41 27.68
N GLY A 603 -13.97 -4.42 26.83
CA GLY A 603 -15.30 -4.24 26.24
C GLY A 603 -15.69 -5.30 25.19
N HIS A 604 -14.76 -6.16 24.75
CA HIS A 604 -15.00 -7.11 23.66
C HIS A 604 -15.33 -8.53 24.18
N ASP A 605 -16.61 -8.82 24.41
CA ASP A 605 -17.06 -10.11 24.98
C ASP A 605 -16.55 -11.36 24.23
N LYS A 606 -16.47 -11.32 22.89
CA LYS A 606 -15.96 -12.44 22.08
C LYS A 606 -14.46 -12.67 22.25
N LEU A 607 -13.68 -11.61 22.44
CA LEU A 607 -12.25 -11.70 22.75
C LEU A 607 -12.07 -12.36 24.11
N ARG A 608 -12.81 -11.90 25.12
CA ARG A 608 -12.83 -12.45 26.48
C ARG A 608 -13.18 -13.93 26.50
N ALA A 609 -14.27 -14.33 25.84
CA ALA A 609 -14.66 -15.73 25.72
C ALA A 609 -13.56 -16.62 25.09
N LEU A 610 -12.78 -16.11 24.13
CA LEU A 610 -11.64 -16.84 23.57
C LEU A 610 -10.44 -16.90 24.54
N LEU A 611 -10.16 -15.83 25.28
CA LEU A 611 -9.10 -15.81 26.30
C LEU A 611 -9.42 -16.83 27.42
N ALA A 612 -10.63 -16.78 27.97
CA ALA A 612 -11.13 -17.65 29.03
C ALA A 612 -11.44 -19.10 28.57
N TYR A 613 -11.38 -19.40 27.26
CA TYR A 613 -11.71 -20.73 26.73
C TYR A 613 -10.92 -21.85 27.43
N ASN A 614 -11.67 -22.80 28.00
CA ASN A 614 -11.21 -23.98 28.74
C ASN A 614 -10.42 -23.67 30.04
N VAL A 615 -10.64 -22.50 30.65
CA VAL A 615 -10.19 -22.21 32.02
C VAL A 615 -11.33 -22.57 32.99
N GLN A 616 -11.08 -23.49 33.93
CA GLN A 616 -12.12 -23.97 34.84
C GLN A 616 -12.36 -22.97 35.99
N GLU A 617 -13.64 -22.67 36.28
CA GLU A 617 -14.08 -21.77 37.37
C GLU A 617 -13.89 -22.34 38.80
N ASN A 618 -13.16 -23.44 38.99
CA ASN A 618 -12.99 -24.09 40.29
C ASN A 618 -11.70 -23.64 41.01
N VAL A 619 -11.68 -22.39 41.46
CA VAL A 619 -10.76 -21.94 42.52
C VAL A 619 -11.54 -21.83 43.83
N LYS A 620 -11.71 -22.97 44.50
CA LYS A 620 -11.78 -22.96 45.96
C LYS A 620 -10.35 -22.97 46.50
N GLU A 621 -10.12 -22.18 47.55
CA GLU A 621 -8.83 -22.14 48.22
C GLU A 621 -8.40 -23.54 48.69
N SER A 622 -7.09 -23.78 48.77
CA SER A 622 -6.45 -25.05 49.12
C SER A 622 -6.64 -26.23 48.14
N GLU A 623 -6.03 -26.13 46.94
CA GLU A 623 -4.99 -27.07 46.50
C GLU A 623 -4.35 -26.59 45.17
N SER A 624 -3.02 -26.58 45.10
CA SER A 624 -2.27 -26.07 43.95
C SER A 624 -2.27 -27.05 42.78
N ASN A 625 -3.18 -26.88 41.81
CA ASN A 625 -3.23 -27.74 40.63
C ASN A 625 -3.51 -26.99 39.31
N GLN A 626 -2.54 -27.07 38.41
CA GLN A 626 -2.65 -27.07 36.94
C GLN A 626 -3.80 -26.26 36.30
N VAL A 627 -3.59 -24.94 36.13
CA VAL A 627 -4.13 -24.27 34.93
C VAL A 627 -3.53 -24.98 33.72
N SER A 628 -4.35 -25.44 32.77
CA SER A 628 -3.85 -26.10 31.55
C SER A 628 -3.03 -25.11 30.73
N SER A 629 -1.70 -25.24 30.80
CA SER A 629 -0.73 -24.37 30.11
C SER A 629 -0.95 -24.36 28.60
N GLN A 630 -1.55 -25.42 28.06
CA GLN A 630 -1.83 -25.60 26.64
C GLN A 630 -2.73 -24.51 26.02
N PHE A 631 -3.62 -23.88 26.79
CA PHE A 631 -4.58 -22.88 26.28
C PHE A 631 -4.37 -21.46 26.82
N SER A 632 -3.52 -21.30 27.84
CA SER A 632 -3.26 -19.99 28.46
C SER A 632 -2.37 -19.14 27.56
N LEU A 633 -2.69 -17.84 27.49
CA LEU A 633 -1.85 -16.86 26.81
C LEU A 633 -0.97 -16.04 27.77
N ALA A 634 -1.06 -16.30 29.08
CA ALA A 634 -0.44 -15.46 30.12
C ALA A 634 1.10 -15.57 30.20
N ASN A 635 1.66 -16.73 29.86
CA ASN A 635 3.10 -17.01 29.94
C ASN A 635 3.76 -17.03 28.55
N LEU A 636 3.09 -16.49 27.52
CA LEU A 636 3.58 -16.54 26.15
C LEU A 636 4.68 -15.51 25.90
N ASN A 637 5.72 -15.96 25.19
CA ASN A 637 6.68 -15.05 24.56
C ASN A 637 6.01 -14.40 23.33
N VAL A 638 5.30 -13.28 23.56
CA VAL A 638 4.61 -12.49 22.52
C VAL A 638 5.56 -12.08 21.39
N GLN A 639 6.83 -11.81 21.70
CA GLN A 639 7.85 -11.46 20.69
C GLN A 639 8.11 -12.61 19.70
N LYS A 640 8.15 -13.87 20.15
CA LYS A 640 8.19 -15.03 19.25
C LYS A 640 6.91 -15.15 18.41
N LEU A 641 5.73 -14.96 19.01
CA LEU A 641 4.46 -15.03 18.26
C LEU A 641 4.33 -13.94 17.17
N LEU A 642 4.93 -12.76 17.39
CA LEU A 642 5.05 -11.72 16.38
C LEU A 642 6.01 -12.11 15.24
N GLN A 643 7.07 -12.91 15.48
CA GLN A 643 7.97 -13.40 14.41
C GLN A 643 7.30 -14.34 13.40
N VAL A 644 6.17 -14.95 13.75
CA VAL A 644 5.39 -15.86 12.88
C VAL A 644 4.01 -15.30 12.53
N SER A 645 3.81 -14.02 12.76
CA SER A 645 2.55 -13.33 12.48
C SER A 645 2.79 -12.09 11.63
N PRO A 646 1.76 -11.57 10.94
CA PRO A 646 1.83 -10.23 10.39
C PRO A 646 2.10 -9.25 11.54
N GLN A 647 3.20 -8.51 11.48
CA GLN A 647 3.26 -7.24 12.19
C GLN A 647 2.13 -6.36 11.63
N VAL A 648 1.35 -5.75 12.50
CA VAL A 648 0.32 -4.82 12.03
C VAL A 648 0.99 -3.49 11.76
N ILE A 649 0.77 -2.98 10.55
CA ILE A 649 1.39 -1.75 10.08
C ILE A 649 1.01 -0.61 11.03
N ARG A 650 2.02 0.15 11.41
CA ARG A 650 1.94 1.28 12.33
C ARG A 650 0.78 2.22 11.98
N GLN A 651 -0.17 2.40 12.90
CA GLN A 651 -0.31 3.78 13.37
C GLN A 651 0.98 4.09 14.11
N ASN A 652 1.65 5.20 13.76
CA ASN A 652 2.97 5.54 14.28
C ASN A 652 3.03 5.33 15.81
N GLN A 653 3.85 4.37 16.26
CA GLN A 653 4.33 4.36 17.63
C GLN A 653 4.84 5.76 17.92
N GLY A 654 4.34 6.36 19.00
CA GLY A 654 4.52 7.76 19.38
C GLY A 654 5.49 8.54 18.50
N LEU A 655 4.95 9.24 17.49
CA LEU A 655 5.39 10.61 17.30
C LEU A 655 5.09 11.32 18.62
N VAL A 656 6.05 11.23 19.53
CA VAL A 656 6.29 12.27 20.52
C VAL A 656 6.30 13.55 19.71
N VAL A 657 5.31 14.41 19.98
CA VAL A 657 5.00 15.65 19.26
C VAL A 657 6.06 16.73 19.56
N LYS A 658 7.33 16.34 19.47
CA LYS A 658 8.51 17.19 19.68
C LYS A 658 9.43 17.22 18.45
N ASN A 659 9.45 16.16 17.63
CA ASN A 659 10.40 16.01 16.52
C ASN A 659 9.77 15.74 15.14
N LEU A 660 8.58 16.31 14.86
CA LEU A 660 8.18 16.52 13.45
C LEU A 660 9.11 17.56 12.77
N SER A 661 9.73 18.42 13.58
CA SER A 661 10.73 19.41 13.19
C SER A 661 11.97 18.85 12.48
N SER A 662 12.33 17.59 12.72
CA SER A 662 13.50 16.95 12.08
C SER A 662 13.21 16.20 10.79
N LEU A 663 11.95 16.13 10.34
CA LEU A 663 11.53 15.40 9.13
C LEU A 663 10.90 16.28 8.05
N LEU A 664 10.56 17.52 8.37
CA LEU A 664 10.13 18.50 7.38
C LEU A 664 11.33 18.99 6.57
N ALA A 665 11.11 19.32 5.30
CA ALA A 665 12.11 20.05 4.52
C ALA A 665 12.47 21.34 5.30
N PRO A 666 13.75 21.77 5.36
CA PRO A 666 14.19 22.84 6.25
C PRO A 666 13.33 24.11 6.17
N ASP A 667 12.91 24.48 4.96
CA ASP A 667 12.07 25.65 4.69
C ASP A 667 10.66 25.51 5.28
N LEU A 668 10.07 24.31 5.26
CA LEU A 668 8.75 24.04 5.83
C LEU A 668 8.78 24.04 7.36
N GLN A 669 9.89 23.59 7.98
CA GLN A 669 10.03 23.65 9.43
C GLN A 669 10.12 25.11 9.92
N VAL A 670 10.90 25.96 9.25
CA VAL A 670 10.99 27.39 9.59
C VAL A 670 9.61 28.06 9.55
N VAL A 671 8.77 27.73 8.56
CA VAL A 671 7.40 28.25 8.47
C VAL A 671 6.50 27.73 9.59
N VAL A 672 6.61 26.45 9.98
CA VAL A 672 5.87 25.88 11.11
C VAL A 672 6.24 26.58 12.43
N ASP A 673 7.53 26.78 12.69
CA ASP A 673 8.01 27.49 13.87
C ASP A 673 7.59 28.97 13.85
N GLN A 674 7.58 29.61 12.68
CA GLN A 674 7.04 30.96 12.50
C GLN A 674 5.54 31.04 12.84
N ILE A 675 4.74 30.06 12.42
CA ILE A 675 3.30 30.02 12.74
C ILE A 675 3.09 29.85 14.25
N LEU A 676 3.77 28.89 14.89
CA LEU A 676 3.68 28.65 16.33
C LEU A 676 4.15 29.88 17.14
N GLY A 677 5.27 30.49 16.76
CA GLY A 677 5.77 31.73 17.37
C GLY A 677 4.92 32.97 17.10
N GLN A 678 3.92 32.89 16.22
CA GLN A 678 2.93 33.93 15.94
C GLN A 678 1.56 33.65 16.58
N MET A 679 1.44 32.67 17.47
CA MET A 679 0.22 32.46 18.25
C MET A 679 0.21 33.36 19.51
N VAL A 680 -0.88 34.09 19.72
CA VAL A 680 -1.11 35.00 20.85
C VAL A 680 -2.02 34.33 21.87
N GLU A 681 -1.65 34.34 23.15
CA GLU A 681 -2.50 33.85 24.24
C GLU A 681 -3.69 34.79 24.46
N ILE A 682 -4.92 34.24 24.36
CA ILE A 682 -6.15 34.97 24.64
C ILE A 682 -6.66 34.54 26.03
N PRO A 683 -6.80 35.47 26.99
CA PRO A 683 -7.19 35.14 28.36
C PRO A 683 -8.65 34.68 28.41
N GLY A 684 -8.95 33.61 29.15
CA GLY A 684 -10.33 33.18 29.37
C GLY A 684 -11.14 34.22 30.16
N GLY A 685 -12.41 34.38 29.85
CA GLY A 685 -13.28 35.39 30.45
C GLY A 685 -14.67 35.47 29.81
N SER A 686 -15.45 36.50 30.16
CA SER A 686 -16.78 36.74 29.59
C SER A 686 -16.90 38.12 29.00
N PHE A 687 -17.62 38.25 27.88
CA PHE A 687 -17.91 39.52 27.22
C PHE A 687 -19.38 39.59 26.75
N LEU A 688 -19.77 40.74 26.23
CA LEU A 688 -21.04 40.94 25.53
C LEU A 688 -20.79 40.84 24.02
N MET A 689 -21.36 39.82 23.38
CA MET A 689 -21.26 39.58 21.94
C MET A 689 -22.43 40.23 21.22
N GLY A 690 -22.16 40.84 20.07
CA GLY A 690 -23.13 41.59 19.27
C GLY A 690 -23.17 43.09 19.59
N THR A 691 -24.26 43.75 19.20
CA THR A 691 -24.45 45.21 19.29
C THR A 691 -25.78 45.53 19.97
N ASP A 692 -25.92 46.71 20.58
CA ASP A 692 -27.18 47.16 21.14
C ASP A 692 -28.18 47.62 20.04
N GLU A 693 -29.47 47.56 20.35
CA GLU A 693 -30.54 47.88 19.39
C GLU A 693 -30.52 49.35 18.93
N ALA A 694 -30.08 50.29 19.78
CA ALA A 694 -30.06 51.71 19.43
C ALA A 694 -28.92 52.02 18.45
N GLU A 695 -27.74 51.45 18.65
CA GLU A 695 -26.63 51.53 17.71
C GLU A 695 -26.95 50.83 16.39
N VAL A 696 -27.59 49.65 16.41
CA VAL A 696 -28.06 48.97 15.18
C VAL A 696 -29.06 49.85 14.40
N GLN A 697 -30.03 50.49 15.08
CA GLN A 697 -30.94 51.44 14.44
C GLN A 697 -30.19 52.63 13.82
N ARG A 698 -29.21 53.21 14.54
CA ARG A 698 -28.36 54.30 14.04
C ARG A 698 -27.54 53.88 12.81
N LEU A 699 -26.98 52.67 12.80
CA LEU A 699 -26.21 52.14 11.68
C LEU A 699 -27.10 51.84 10.47
N ASN A 700 -28.26 51.21 10.67
CA ASN A 700 -29.25 50.99 9.62
C ASN A 700 -29.67 52.31 8.97
N GLN A 701 -29.87 53.37 9.76
CA GLN A 701 -30.16 54.71 9.25
C GLN A 701 -28.97 55.33 8.51
N LYS A 702 -27.75 55.26 9.07
CA LYS A 702 -26.53 55.85 8.47
C LYS A 702 -26.23 55.26 7.09
N TYR A 703 -26.33 53.94 6.94
CA TYR A 703 -26.01 53.23 5.70
C TYR A 703 -27.22 52.90 4.83
N SER A 704 -28.45 53.22 5.29
CA SER A 704 -29.71 52.94 4.61
C SER A 704 -29.91 51.46 4.23
N ILE A 705 -29.48 50.54 5.10
CA ILE A 705 -29.54 49.09 4.90
C ILE A 705 -29.65 48.35 6.24
N GLU A 706 -30.48 47.30 6.32
CA GLU A 706 -30.82 46.60 7.57
C GLU A 706 -29.87 45.46 7.98
N VAL A 707 -28.70 45.33 7.35
CA VAL A 707 -27.78 44.21 7.62
C VAL A 707 -27.22 44.20 9.04
N PHE A 708 -27.24 45.32 9.77
CA PHE A 708 -26.76 45.39 11.15
C PHE A 708 -27.71 44.68 12.15
N ASN A 709 -28.96 44.39 11.76
CA ASN A 709 -29.89 43.58 12.56
C ASN A 709 -29.35 42.17 12.86
N ARG A 710 -28.39 41.69 12.07
CA ARG A 710 -27.75 40.37 12.24
C ARG A 710 -26.92 40.24 13.52
N GLU A 711 -26.59 41.36 14.14
CA GLU A 711 -25.79 41.50 15.37
C GLU A 711 -26.64 41.42 16.65
N LEU A 712 -27.96 41.30 16.51
CA LEU A 712 -28.93 41.27 17.61
C LEU A 712 -29.33 39.84 18.01
N PRO A 713 -29.77 39.61 19.26
CA PRO A 713 -29.60 40.50 20.41
C PRO A 713 -28.18 40.38 21.00
N ILE A 714 -27.75 41.44 21.67
CA ILE A 714 -26.55 41.41 22.51
C ILE A 714 -26.71 40.35 23.62
N HIS A 715 -25.70 39.51 23.82
CA HIS A 715 -25.76 38.42 24.81
C HIS A 715 -24.40 38.17 25.47
N ARG A 716 -24.42 37.63 26.69
CA ARG A 716 -23.18 37.29 27.41
C ARG A 716 -22.63 35.96 26.90
N VAL A 717 -21.36 35.96 26.53
CA VAL A 717 -20.62 34.76 26.14
C VAL A 717 -19.42 34.59 27.07
N THR A 718 -19.12 33.35 27.45
CA THR A 718 -17.93 32.99 28.24
C THR A 718 -17.02 32.08 27.42
N LEU A 719 -15.72 32.30 27.51
CA LEU A 719 -14.67 31.63 26.77
C LEU A 719 -13.60 31.12 27.72
N GLN A 720 -13.05 29.94 27.42
CA GLN A 720 -11.84 29.46 28.06
C GLN A 720 -10.62 30.21 27.52
N LYS A 721 -9.45 29.98 28.11
CA LYS A 721 -8.17 30.39 27.51
C LYS A 721 -7.94 29.58 26.23
N TYR A 722 -7.47 30.23 25.18
CA TYR A 722 -7.03 29.63 23.91
C TYR A 722 -5.93 30.51 23.30
N PHE A 723 -5.40 30.12 22.13
CA PHE A 723 -4.45 30.94 21.39
C PHE A 723 -5.01 31.29 20.01
N LEU A 724 -4.82 32.54 19.57
CA LEU A 724 -5.25 33.04 18.26
C LEU A 724 -4.03 33.56 17.47
N GLY A 725 -3.99 33.32 16.17
CA GLY A 725 -2.94 33.82 15.30
C GLY A 725 -2.84 35.35 15.35
N LYS A 726 -1.62 35.87 15.54
CA LYS A 726 -1.32 37.31 15.61
C LYS A 726 -1.76 38.07 14.36
N TYR A 727 -1.69 37.38 13.22
CA TYR A 727 -2.02 37.84 11.88
C TYR A 727 -3.00 36.85 11.22
N PRO A 728 -3.74 37.24 10.16
CA PRO A 728 -4.31 36.29 9.23
C PRO A 728 -3.20 35.45 8.59
N VAL A 729 -3.52 34.25 8.10
CA VAL A 729 -2.53 33.36 7.45
C VAL A 729 -1.98 34.05 6.19
N THR A 730 -0.66 34.14 6.09
CA THR A 730 0.03 34.79 4.97
C THR A 730 0.17 33.87 3.76
N GLN A 731 0.44 34.44 2.59
CA GLN A 731 0.67 33.69 1.36
C GLN A 731 1.92 32.79 1.45
N GLU A 732 3.01 33.24 2.10
CA GLU A 732 4.18 32.37 2.38
C GLU A 732 3.81 31.15 3.23
N GLN A 733 3.03 31.36 4.30
CA GLN A 733 2.57 30.29 5.18
C GLN A 733 1.66 29.30 4.44
N TYR A 734 0.68 29.83 3.67
CA TYR A 734 -0.22 29.00 2.88
C TYR A 734 0.53 28.20 1.81
N GLN A 735 1.42 28.83 1.05
CA GLN A 735 2.17 28.17 -0.02
C GLN A 735 3.13 27.10 0.50
N ALA A 736 3.84 27.34 1.60
CA ALA A 736 4.74 26.35 2.19
C ALA A 736 3.97 25.13 2.71
N VAL A 737 2.87 25.34 3.43
CA VAL A 737 2.06 24.24 3.97
C VAL A 737 1.32 23.50 2.86
N MET A 738 0.64 24.18 1.94
CA MET A 738 -0.26 23.54 0.97
C MET A 738 0.43 23.12 -0.33
N GLY A 739 1.49 23.82 -0.74
CA GLY A 739 2.24 23.60 -1.98
C GLY A 739 1.81 24.50 -3.15
N ASN A 740 0.84 25.39 -2.95
CA ASN A 740 0.32 26.33 -3.94
C ASN A 740 -0.13 27.66 -3.30
N ASN A 741 -0.17 28.73 -4.09
CA ASN A 741 -0.73 30.03 -3.69
C ASN A 741 -1.94 30.37 -4.58
N PRO A 742 -3.18 30.40 -4.05
CA PRO A 742 -4.38 30.72 -4.83
C PRO A 742 -4.65 32.22 -4.98
N SER A 743 -3.93 33.08 -4.25
CA SER A 743 -4.24 34.51 -4.12
C SER A 743 -4.10 35.29 -5.43
N LYS A 744 -4.90 36.35 -5.56
CA LYS A 744 -4.83 37.32 -6.67
C LYS A 744 -3.68 38.31 -6.48
N PHE A 745 -3.51 38.82 -5.26
CA PHE A 745 -2.60 39.91 -4.93
C PHE A 745 -1.26 39.37 -4.42
N GLN A 746 -0.47 38.82 -5.35
CA GLN A 746 0.80 38.13 -5.05
C GLN A 746 2.02 39.08 -4.96
N ASP A 747 1.80 40.40 -4.89
CA ASP A 747 2.83 41.45 -4.85
C ASP A 747 3.87 41.24 -3.73
N ASN A 748 3.45 40.65 -2.61
CA ASN A 748 4.27 40.45 -1.41
C ASN A 748 3.84 39.15 -0.70
N PRO A 749 4.76 38.21 -0.42
CA PRO A 749 4.45 36.94 0.25
C PRO A 749 3.87 37.09 1.67
N LYS A 750 4.07 38.24 2.32
CA LYS A 750 3.52 38.58 3.64
C LYS A 750 2.13 39.21 3.61
N ASN A 751 1.53 39.36 2.43
CA ASN A 751 0.09 39.62 2.33
C ASN A 751 -0.69 38.43 2.91
N PRO A 752 -1.91 38.64 3.44
CA PRO A 752 -2.79 37.54 3.78
C PRO A 752 -3.11 36.71 2.52
N VAL A 753 -3.33 35.41 2.71
CA VAL A 753 -3.85 34.54 1.66
C VAL A 753 -5.33 34.87 1.43
N GLU A 754 -5.69 35.11 0.18
CA GLU A 754 -7.07 35.21 -0.30
C GLU A 754 -7.36 34.25 -1.47
N GLN A 755 -8.62 34.21 -1.94
CA GLN A 755 -9.18 33.17 -2.82
C GLN A 755 -9.17 31.75 -2.23
N VAL A 756 -9.27 31.66 -0.91
CA VAL A 756 -9.44 30.41 -0.15
C VAL A 756 -10.90 30.22 0.26
N SER A 757 -11.44 29.04 -0.01
CA SER A 757 -12.76 28.62 0.46
C SER A 757 -12.72 28.23 1.94
N TRP A 758 -13.88 28.01 2.56
CA TRP A 758 -13.94 27.53 3.94
C TRP A 758 -13.29 26.14 4.07
N GLN A 759 -13.49 25.25 3.09
CA GLN A 759 -12.84 23.93 3.10
C GLN A 759 -11.33 24.00 2.81
N ASP A 760 -10.83 24.98 2.05
CA ASP A 760 -9.39 25.19 1.93
C ASP A 760 -8.77 25.57 3.28
N ALA A 761 -9.42 26.49 3.99
CA ALA A 761 -8.98 26.94 5.31
C ALA A 761 -9.01 25.79 6.33
N GLN A 762 -10.05 24.94 6.28
CA GLN A 762 -10.09 23.67 7.02
C GLN A 762 -8.97 22.71 6.62
N ALA A 763 -8.72 22.52 5.31
CA ALA A 763 -7.68 21.63 4.81
C ALA A 763 -6.28 22.10 5.24
N PHE A 764 -6.03 23.41 5.24
CA PHE A 764 -4.81 24.02 5.79
C PHE A 764 -4.68 23.75 7.29
N CYS A 765 -5.73 23.97 8.08
CA CYS A 765 -5.74 23.67 9.51
C CYS A 765 -5.46 22.18 9.78
N GLN A 766 -6.13 21.28 9.07
CA GLN A 766 -5.91 19.82 9.16
C GLN A 766 -4.48 19.43 8.74
N LYS A 767 -3.90 20.10 7.75
CA LYS A 767 -2.51 19.86 7.33
C LYS A 767 -1.54 20.33 8.42
N LEU A 768 -1.75 21.49 9.03
CA LEU A 768 -1.00 21.92 10.21
C LEU A 768 -1.14 20.95 11.39
N ARG A 769 -2.35 20.45 11.73
CA ARG A 769 -2.52 19.40 12.76
C ARG A 769 -1.63 18.19 12.49
N LYS A 770 -1.59 17.72 11.24
CA LYS A 770 -0.73 16.58 10.83
C LYS A 770 0.77 16.89 10.88
N LEU A 771 1.17 18.13 10.57
CA LEU A 771 2.57 18.57 10.56
C LEU A 771 3.12 18.93 11.94
N THR A 772 2.26 19.26 12.90
CA THR A 772 2.67 19.80 14.21
C THR A 772 2.20 18.97 15.41
N GLY A 773 1.20 18.10 15.23
CA GLY A 773 0.48 17.42 16.32
C GLY A 773 -0.33 18.35 17.23
N GLN A 774 -0.40 19.65 16.92
CA GLN A 774 -1.12 20.67 17.67
C GLN A 774 -2.53 20.91 17.09
N ASP A 775 -3.51 21.22 17.93
CA ASP A 775 -4.93 21.35 17.54
C ASP A 775 -5.26 22.69 16.86
N PHE A 776 -4.78 22.87 15.63
CA PHE A 776 -5.06 24.03 14.78
C PHE A 776 -6.46 24.01 14.16
N ARG A 777 -7.24 25.06 14.30
CA ARG A 777 -8.61 25.17 13.72
C ARG A 777 -8.95 26.62 13.32
N LEU A 778 -10.13 26.84 12.75
CA LEU A 778 -10.68 28.18 12.63
C LEU A 778 -11.23 28.64 14.00
N PRO A 779 -11.28 29.97 14.25
CA PRO A 779 -11.96 30.50 15.42
C PRO A 779 -13.46 30.21 15.33
N THR A 780 -14.12 30.04 16.47
CA THR A 780 -15.56 30.28 16.51
C THR A 780 -15.82 31.78 16.31
N GLU A 781 -17.02 32.14 15.88
CA GLU A 781 -17.43 33.54 15.76
C GLU A 781 -17.28 34.30 17.09
N ALA A 782 -17.57 33.62 18.20
CA ALA A 782 -17.46 34.16 19.55
C ALA A 782 -16.01 34.38 19.99
N GLU A 783 -15.11 33.44 19.69
CA GLU A 783 -13.67 33.59 19.90
C GLU A 783 -13.15 34.79 19.11
N TRP A 784 -13.48 34.86 17.83
CA TRP A 784 -13.05 35.95 16.96
C TRP A 784 -13.47 37.32 17.49
N GLU A 785 -14.75 37.52 17.85
CA GLU A 785 -15.22 38.83 18.34
C GLU A 785 -14.60 39.19 19.69
N TYR A 786 -14.47 38.23 20.61
CA TYR A 786 -13.84 38.45 21.91
C TYR A 786 -12.39 38.90 21.77
N ALA A 787 -11.62 38.19 20.95
CA ALA A 787 -10.23 38.47 20.66
C ALA A 787 -10.06 39.82 19.95
N CYS A 788 -10.92 40.12 18.96
CA CYS A 788 -10.93 41.40 18.26
C CYS A 788 -11.17 42.57 19.24
N ARG A 789 -12.16 42.45 20.13
CA ARG A 789 -12.52 43.48 21.12
C ARG A 789 -11.46 43.73 22.20
N ALA A 790 -10.66 42.72 22.56
CA ALA A 790 -9.64 42.78 23.62
C ALA A 790 -10.14 43.37 24.97
N GLY A 791 -11.42 43.15 25.31
CA GLY A 791 -12.07 43.68 26.52
C GLY A 791 -12.90 44.97 26.34
N THR A 792 -12.84 45.62 25.17
CA THR A 792 -13.68 46.80 24.86
C THR A 792 -15.10 46.43 24.45
N GLN A 793 -16.04 47.37 24.59
CA GLN A 793 -17.44 47.24 24.13
C GLN A 793 -17.76 48.16 22.93
N THR A 794 -16.81 48.99 22.52
CA THR A 794 -16.90 49.99 21.45
C THR A 794 -16.97 49.37 20.05
N ARG A 795 -17.33 50.17 19.04
CA ARG A 795 -17.45 49.75 17.63
C ARG A 795 -16.17 49.15 17.07
N TYR A 796 -15.04 49.71 17.42
CA TYR A 796 -13.69 49.20 17.15
C TYR A 796 -12.94 49.06 18.49
N TYR A 797 -11.87 48.27 18.54
CA TYR A 797 -11.13 48.08 19.79
C TYR A 797 -10.39 49.34 20.27
N PHE A 798 -10.15 50.30 19.38
CA PHE A 798 -9.54 51.60 19.71
C PHE A 798 -10.57 52.67 20.11
N GLY A 799 -11.88 52.36 20.04
CA GLY A 799 -12.97 53.27 20.39
C GLY A 799 -14.08 53.34 19.33
N ASP A 800 -14.85 54.43 19.37
CA ASP A 800 -15.98 54.69 18.48
C ASP A 800 -15.70 55.75 17.40
N ASP A 801 -14.52 56.37 17.41
CA ASP A 801 -14.13 57.38 16.42
C ASP A 801 -13.68 56.74 15.10
N GLU A 802 -14.63 56.63 14.18
CA GLU A 802 -14.45 56.07 12.84
C GLU A 802 -13.34 56.76 12.03
N SER A 803 -13.03 58.03 12.30
CA SER A 803 -11.97 58.76 11.60
C SER A 803 -10.56 58.21 11.90
N GLN A 804 -10.41 57.45 13.00
CA GLN A 804 -9.15 56.83 13.39
C GLN A 804 -8.92 55.48 12.72
N LEU A 805 -9.92 54.88 12.05
CA LEU A 805 -9.85 53.53 11.47
C LEU A 805 -8.65 53.37 10.52
N GLY A 806 -8.24 54.44 9.83
CA GLY A 806 -7.07 54.44 8.94
C GLY A 806 -5.75 54.04 9.60
N ASP A 807 -5.60 54.21 10.91
CA ASP A 807 -4.40 53.79 11.68
C ASP A 807 -4.41 52.29 12.05
N TYR A 808 -5.58 51.65 12.02
CA TYR A 808 -5.84 50.32 12.58
C TYR A 808 -6.29 49.28 11.54
N ALA A 809 -6.75 49.71 10.36
CA ALA A 809 -7.30 48.85 9.31
C ALA A 809 -6.83 49.22 7.90
N TRP A 810 -6.82 48.23 7.01
CA TRP A 810 -6.80 48.41 5.56
C TRP A 810 -8.22 48.22 5.01
N TYR A 811 -8.84 49.27 4.49
CA TYR A 811 -10.24 49.28 4.04
C TYR A 811 -10.39 50.18 2.81
N ASP A 812 -11.60 50.30 2.25
CA ASP A 812 -11.84 50.89 0.92
C ASP A 812 -11.14 52.25 0.68
N GLU A 813 -11.13 53.13 1.68
CA GLU A 813 -10.56 54.49 1.57
C GLU A 813 -9.02 54.54 1.60
N ASN A 814 -8.33 53.49 2.05
CA ASN A 814 -6.88 53.52 2.27
C ASN A 814 -6.09 52.30 1.75
N SER A 815 -6.75 51.33 1.10
CA SER A 815 -6.13 50.05 0.69
C SER A 815 -5.52 50.04 -0.71
N ASP A 816 -5.63 51.12 -1.48
CA ASP A 816 -5.25 51.15 -2.91
C ASP A 816 -5.90 50.02 -3.75
N SER A 817 -7.10 49.57 -3.36
CA SER A 817 -7.83 48.46 -3.97
C SER A 817 -7.11 47.09 -3.96
N LYS A 818 -6.37 46.76 -2.89
CA LYS A 818 -5.72 45.44 -2.71
C LYS A 818 -5.45 45.05 -1.25
N THR A 819 -5.07 43.79 -1.04
CA THR A 819 -4.52 43.33 0.26
C THR A 819 -3.12 43.90 0.50
N HIS A 820 -2.78 44.07 1.78
CA HIS A 820 -1.49 44.59 2.24
C HIS A 820 -0.80 43.63 3.19
N SER A 821 0.52 43.80 3.37
CA SER A 821 1.30 42.96 4.27
C SER A 821 0.75 43.03 5.69
N VAL A 822 0.62 41.87 6.33
CA VAL A 822 0.10 41.78 7.70
C VAL A 822 0.98 42.59 8.68
N GLY A 823 0.37 43.08 9.77
CA GLY A 823 1.06 43.76 10.86
C GLY A 823 1.49 45.20 10.59
N HIS A 824 1.03 45.83 9.51
CA HIS A 824 1.40 47.21 9.13
C HIS A 824 0.47 48.30 9.70
N LYS A 825 -0.60 47.90 10.41
CA LYS A 825 -1.48 48.78 11.19
C LYS A 825 -1.21 48.61 12.69
N LYS A 826 -1.75 49.50 13.52
CA LYS A 826 -1.69 49.34 14.98
C LYS A 826 -2.46 48.08 15.42
N PRO A 827 -2.01 47.34 16.45
CA PRO A 827 -2.74 46.20 17.00
C PRO A 827 -3.78 46.65 18.04
N ASN A 828 -4.57 45.69 18.53
CA ASN A 828 -5.33 45.83 19.77
C ASN A 828 -4.48 45.58 21.03
N ASP A 829 -5.07 45.78 22.21
CA ASP A 829 -4.39 45.64 23.51
C ASP A 829 -3.88 44.23 23.83
N TRP A 830 -4.33 43.20 23.09
CA TRP A 830 -3.81 41.82 23.19
C TRP A 830 -2.73 41.52 22.13
N GLY A 831 -2.35 42.49 21.29
CA GLY A 831 -1.30 42.35 20.30
C GLY A 831 -1.73 41.67 19.01
N LEU A 832 -3.04 41.57 18.74
CA LEU A 832 -3.60 41.09 17.49
C LEU A 832 -3.65 42.22 16.45
N TYR A 833 -3.28 41.90 15.22
CA TYR A 833 -3.24 42.82 14.09
C TYR A 833 -4.24 42.42 13.02
N ASP A 834 -4.66 43.39 12.20
CA ASP A 834 -5.51 43.19 11.03
C ASP A 834 -6.86 42.51 11.33
N THR A 835 -7.35 42.58 12.57
CA THR A 835 -8.71 42.12 12.93
C THR A 835 -9.80 43.09 12.46
N HIS A 836 -9.40 44.25 11.94
CA HIS A 836 -10.26 45.17 11.19
C HIS A 836 -9.66 45.37 9.80
N GLY A 837 -10.42 45.05 8.76
CA GLY A 837 -10.01 45.18 7.36
C GLY A 837 -8.99 44.14 6.87
N ASN A 838 -8.28 44.49 5.80
CA ASN A 838 -7.38 43.64 5.00
C ASN A 838 -8.10 42.46 4.34
N VAL A 839 -8.49 41.42 5.09
CA VAL A 839 -9.28 40.27 4.59
C VAL A 839 -10.39 39.89 5.55
N TRP A 840 -11.54 39.48 5.00
CA TRP A 840 -12.55 38.78 5.77
C TRP A 840 -11.98 37.45 6.25
N GLU A 841 -12.21 37.10 7.51
CA GLU A 841 -11.70 35.88 8.11
C GLU A 841 -12.81 34.84 8.31
N TRP A 842 -12.61 33.64 7.76
CA TRP A 842 -13.47 32.48 8.01
C TRP A 842 -13.51 32.08 9.49
N CYS A 843 -14.72 31.92 10.01
CA CYS A 843 -15.00 31.28 11.29
C CYS A 843 -15.57 29.86 11.07
N GLU A 844 -15.55 29.05 12.12
CA GLU A 844 -16.05 27.67 12.11
C GLU A 844 -17.60 27.61 12.02
N ASP A 845 -18.30 28.56 12.64
CA ASP A 845 -19.77 28.62 12.74
C ASP A 845 -20.50 28.73 11.39
N SER A 846 -21.65 28.05 11.31
CA SER A 846 -22.61 28.18 10.22
C SER A 846 -23.33 29.54 10.28
N TRP A 847 -23.75 30.05 9.13
CA TRP A 847 -24.50 31.31 9.07
C TRP A 847 -25.86 31.21 9.78
N HIS A 848 -26.21 32.27 10.51
CA HIS A 848 -27.52 32.43 11.12
C HIS A 848 -27.90 33.93 11.09
N ASP A 849 -29.11 34.28 10.65
CA ASP A 849 -29.51 35.67 10.40
C ASP A 849 -29.58 36.57 11.64
N SER A 850 -29.53 36.02 12.86
CA SER A 850 -29.42 36.76 14.13
C SER A 850 -28.98 35.81 15.26
N TYR A 851 -28.59 36.35 16.41
CA TYR A 851 -28.35 35.55 17.63
C TYR A 851 -29.65 35.17 18.37
N ALA A 852 -30.83 35.61 17.92
CA ALA A 852 -32.09 35.46 18.65
C ALA A 852 -32.44 33.98 18.91
N ASN A 853 -32.12 33.12 17.95
CA ASN A 853 -32.37 31.67 18.01
C ASN A 853 -31.13 30.85 18.41
N LYS A 854 -30.08 31.49 18.97
CA LYS A 854 -28.86 30.78 19.40
C LYS A 854 -29.17 29.80 20.54
N PRO A 855 -28.93 28.48 20.39
CA PRO A 855 -29.28 27.49 21.40
C PRO A 855 -28.62 27.79 22.75
N GLU A 856 -29.37 27.72 23.85
CA GLU A 856 -28.93 28.23 25.16
C GLU A 856 -27.66 27.53 25.71
N ASN A 857 -27.42 26.27 25.31
CA ASN A 857 -26.20 25.50 25.62
C ASN A 857 -24.95 25.97 24.86
N ILE A 858 -25.11 26.70 23.75
CA ILE A 858 -24.03 27.27 22.93
C ILE A 858 -23.92 28.79 23.18
N LYS A 859 -25.05 29.46 23.36
CA LYS A 859 -25.18 30.91 23.54
C LYS A 859 -24.26 31.48 24.61
N ASN A 860 -24.11 30.80 25.75
CA ASN A 860 -23.29 31.25 26.87
C ASN A 860 -21.83 30.73 26.82
N ASN A 861 -21.50 29.81 25.91
CA ASN A 861 -20.17 29.17 25.80
C ASN A 861 -19.60 29.36 24.39
N GLY A 862 -18.70 30.33 24.24
CA GLY A 862 -18.13 30.71 22.94
C GLY A 862 -17.18 29.69 22.34
N SER A 863 -16.72 28.70 23.10
CA SER A 863 -15.82 27.64 22.58
C SER A 863 -16.60 26.49 21.92
N ILE A 864 -17.93 26.54 21.89
CA ILE A 864 -18.79 25.60 21.16
C ILE A 864 -19.22 26.25 19.84
N ILE A 865 -19.02 25.52 18.74
CA ILE A 865 -19.37 25.94 17.38
C ILE A 865 -20.89 25.93 17.21
N TRP A 866 -21.47 27.01 16.69
CA TRP A 866 -22.86 27.03 16.26
C TRP A 866 -22.98 26.53 14.81
N SER A 867 -23.22 25.23 14.65
CA SER A 867 -23.32 24.56 13.34
C SER A 867 -24.72 24.01 13.07
N ASP A 868 -25.20 24.17 11.83
CA ASP A 868 -26.33 23.42 11.27
C ASP A 868 -25.79 22.58 10.09
N SER A 869 -26.06 21.27 10.11
CA SER A 869 -25.57 20.31 9.11
C SER A 869 -26.15 20.50 7.71
N ASN A 870 -27.22 21.28 7.55
CA ASN A 870 -27.81 21.61 6.24
C ASN A 870 -27.37 22.98 5.71
N GLU A 871 -26.67 23.78 6.51
CA GLU A 871 -26.25 25.13 6.12
C GLU A 871 -24.93 25.08 5.34
N SER A 872 -24.91 25.72 4.17
CA SER A 872 -23.76 25.80 3.26
C SER A 872 -23.03 27.15 3.34
N TYR A 873 -23.52 28.08 4.14
CA TYR A 873 -22.90 29.38 4.40
C TYR A 873 -22.20 29.39 5.77
N HIS A 874 -20.97 29.92 5.83
CA HIS A 874 -20.23 30.09 7.08
C HIS A 874 -19.98 31.58 7.38
N VAL A 875 -19.75 31.89 8.65
CA VAL A 875 -19.54 33.26 9.11
C VAL A 875 -18.17 33.80 8.68
N LEU A 876 -18.16 35.06 8.25
CA LEU A 876 -16.98 35.88 7.97
C LEU A 876 -16.95 37.10 8.91
N ARG A 877 -15.76 37.43 9.42
CA ARG A 877 -15.54 38.57 10.33
C ARG A 877 -14.40 39.49 9.88
N GLY A 878 -14.35 40.70 10.44
CA GLY A 878 -13.24 41.67 10.29
C GLY A 878 -13.42 42.79 9.28
N GLY A 879 -14.20 42.60 8.21
CA GLY A 879 -14.15 43.49 7.04
C GLY A 879 -12.99 43.11 6.10
N SER A 880 -12.81 43.85 5.01
CA SER A 880 -11.66 43.65 4.13
C SER A 880 -11.30 44.92 3.36
N TRP A 881 -10.23 44.85 2.56
CA TRP A 881 -9.64 45.97 1.83
C TRP A 881 -10.59 46.77 0.93
N PHE A 882 -11.72 46.24 0.43
CA PHE A 882 -12.68 46.98 -0.42
C PHE A 882 -13.96 47.42 0.27
N ILE A 883 -14.06 47.22 1.59
CA ILE A 883 -15.30 47.41 2.33
C ILE A 883 -15.23 48.70 3.15
N ASN A 884 -16.38 49.36 3.33
CA ASN A 884 -16.47 50.58 4.13
C ASN A 884 -16.28 50.33 5.65
N SER A 885 -16.00 51.42 6.36
CA SER A 885 -15.77 51.48 7.80
C SER A 885 -16.80 50.76 8.68
N GLY A 886 -18.09 50.82 8.35
CA GLY A 886 -19.19 50.32 9.20
C GLY A 886 -19.27 48.80 9.27
N TYR A 887 -18.69 48.14 8.28
CA TYR A 887 -18.57 46.69 8.19
C TYR A 887 -17.26 46.15 8.76
N CYS A 888 -16.28 47.04 9.04
CA CYS A 888 -15.03 46.71 9.75
C CYS A 888 -15.18 46.86 11.28
N ARG A 889 -16.40 46.79 11.82
CA ARG A 889 -16.64 46.87 13.28
C ARG A 889 -16.48 45.50 13.94
N SER A 890 -16.10 45.49 15.21
CA SER A 890 -15.89 44.28 16.02
C SER A 890 -17.07 43.30 16.00
N ALA A 891 -18.31 43.80 15.97
CA ALA A 891 -19.52 42.99 15.97
C ALA A 891 -20.01 42.58 14.57
N PHE A 892 -19.55 43.22 13.49
CA PHE A 892 -20.19 43.05 12.20
C PHE A 892 -20.03 41.62 11.66
N ARG A 893 -21.14 41.06 11.18
CA ARG A 893 -21.24 39.67 10.71
C ARG A 893 -21.50 39.63 9.22
N TYR A 894 -20.63 38.95 8.50
CA TYR A 894 -20.84 38.63 7.09
C TYR A 894 -20.88 37.11 6.89
N TRP A 895 -21.19 36.67 5.68
CA TRP A 895 -21.21 35.26 5.33
C TRP A 895 -20.80 35.05 3.88
N TYR A 896 -20.31 33.86 3.58
CA TYR A 896 -20.10 33.41 2.22
C TYR A 896 -20.28 31.91 2.11
N ASN A 897 -20.49 31.41 0.89
CA ASN A 897 -20.70 29.98 0.66
C ASN A 897 -19.40 29.22 0.96
N ALA A 898 -19.50 28.06 1.62
CA ALA A 898 -18.36 27.26 2.03
C ALA A 898 -17.38 26.99 0.88
N ASP A 899 -17.89 26.59 -0.30
CA ASP A 899 -17.12 26.31 -1.52
C ASP A 899 -16.62 27.59 -2.23
N GLY A 900 -17.17 28.74 -1.84
CA GLY A 900 -16.92 30.03 -2.47
C GLY A 900 -15.53 30.58 -2.16
N ARG A 901 -14.84 31.02 -3.22
CA ARG A 901 -13.54 31.72 -3.14
C ARG A 901 -13.73 33.18 -3.54
N TYR A 902 -13.13 34.11 -2.81
CA TYR A 902 -13.17 35.53 -3.19
C TYR A 902 -11.87 36.26 -2.84
N ILE A 903 -11.59 37.34 -3.60
CA ILE A 903 -10.32 38.09 -3.60
C ILE A 903 -10.06 38.95 -2.36
N SER A 904 -10.82 38.70 -1.29
CA SER A 904 -10.64 39.34 0.01
C SER A 904 -11.03 38.44 1.18
N ILE A 905 -11.29 37.15 0.92
CA ILE A 905 -11.62 36.17 1.94
C ILE A 905 -10.36 35.36 2.21
N GLY A 906 -9.88 35.46 3.45
CA GLY A 906 -8.80 34.68 4.04
C GLY A 906 -9.27 34.04 5.34
N PHE A 907 -8.33 33.76 6.25
CA PHE A 907 -8.63 33.19 7.56
C PHE A 907 -7.48 33.38 8.56
N ARG A 908 -7.78 33.09 9.83
CA ARG A 908 -6.86 33.12 10.97
C ARG A 908 -6.95 31.80 11.72
N LEU A 909 -5.88 31.44 12.43
CA LEU A 909 -5.78 30.18 13.16
C LEU A 909 -6.14 30.36 14.64
N VAL A 910 -6.82 29.37 15.22
CA VAL A 910 -6.86 29.11 16.66
C VAL A 910 -6.06 27.85 16.98
N LEU A 911 -5.42 27.84 18.15
CA LEU A 911 -4.86 26.66 18.79
C LEU A 911 -5.46 26.52 20.19
N SER A 912 -6.05 25.35 20.48
CA SER A 912 -6.81 25.11 21.72
C SER A 912 -5.92 25.10 22.98
N SER A 913 -4.69 24.58 22.89
CA SER A 913 -3.68 24.57 23.97
C SER A 913 -2.27 24.35 23.39
N PHE A 914 -1.22 24.77 24.11
CA PHE A 914 0.19 24.52 23.78
C PHE A 914 0.76 23.29 24.52
#